data_AF-A0A0V0QJ20-F1
#
_entry.id   AF-A0A0V0QJ20-F1
#
_cell.length_a   1.000
_cell.length_b   1.000
_cell.length_c   1.000
_cell.angle_alpha   90.00
_cell.angle_beta   90.00
_cell.angle_gamma   90.00
#
_symmetry.space_group_name_H-M   'P 1'
#
loop_
_entity.id
_entity.type
_entity.pdbx_description
1 polymer ?
#
loop_
_entity_poly.entity_id
_entity_poly.type
_entity_poly.pdbx_seq_one_letter_code
_entity_poly.pdbx_strand_id
1 'polypeptide(L)'
;MSKIINMKLPSILNKGENHIQITAEQLLKNAEMHREQKIIKTDDRIRDEEELNSVKESRRKQFEQKCNAQRYFIGHWIKYAQWEESLQEFRRARSVYERALELDYKNVGLWLKYIEMEMKHKFINHARNVFERAIDILPRVDQFWFKYAYMEEILGEYQKARAVFQRWMEWNPAEKAWMAFLSFEQRMNEEENCRKIMYQFMDAHPKLSTYLKVAKFEIKSKNFDQARQVLEQTLEDLGQEALKEEYFVFFANFETKNKEFDRAREIYRFGLENIPKEKSKKLYTDYLTFEKQFGKKDEIDDLIFSQRRIHYKQLIEQNSNNYDAWFDLVNLEIATNHYNRTVETFEAAVKQVPPIAEKRYWRRYIYLWYTYAVYEEYDQNNIEKSQQIFERALKVVPHKMFTFSKLWIMYANQQLRAENLEMARKIYGVAIGKCPTEKIFNSYIEMEMQLANVDKVRQLYQRYAEIFKDNPTPWIRWAELERSLDEKERYRGIFEIAINNNQIDMPETLWKAYIDNEIEEQEYNNVRELYERLLDRTQHVKVWLSYAQFEQSLGEKERCRAILQRGEDLLKKEDSKEERAILLENWKEIEVSFGDQKEIEAIKKKQPQRIIKKRKIISYLEDGSLDEDAGQEEYYDYIFPGDKNANGILKMMERAKMFKKEKLLQERQEKEQQQQNKEQE
;
A
#
# COMPACT_ATOMS: atom_id res chain seq x y z
N MET A 1 34.99 53.87 -81.44
CA MET A 1 33.82 54.78 -81.43
C MET A 1 33.07 54.59 -80.12
N SER A 2 32.73 55.73 -79.48
CA SER A 2 31.76 55.92 -78.38
C SER A 2 31.88 55.08 -77.10
N LYS A 3 32.72 55.55 -76.16
CA LYS A 3 32.48 55.41 -74.71
C LYS A 3 31.17 56.13 -74.36
N ILE A 4 30.05 55.40 -74.33
CA ILE A 4 28.82 55.88 -73.70
C ILE A 4 28.98 55.67 -72.20
N ILE A 5 29.38 56.74 -71.52
CA ILE A 5 29.37 56.82 -70.06
C ILE A 5 27.90 56.81 -69.66
N ASN A 6 27.38 55.66 -69.24
CA ASN A 6 26.09 55.56 -68.57
C ASN A 6 26.21 56.24 -67.20
N MET A 7 26.05 57.56 -67.15
CA MET A 7 25.78 58.27 -65.90
C MET A 7 24.39 57.85 -65.43
N LYS A 8 24.32 56.89 -64.51
CA LYS A 8 23.07 56.57 -63.80
C LYS A 8 22.57 57.85 -63.12
N LEU A 9 21.34 58.27 -63.41
CA LEU A 9 20.68 59.34 -62.67
C LEU A 9 20.73 59.02 -61.16
N PRO A 10 20.90 60.02 -60.28
CA PRO A 10 20.79 59.79 -58.85
C PRO A 10 19.39 59.27 -58.54
N SER A 11 19.29 57.98 -58.20
CA SER A 11 18.05 57.39 -57.71
C SER A 11 17.73 58.03 -56.37
N ILE A 12 16.61 58.74 -56.26
CA ILE A 12 16.09 59.21 -54.98
C ILE A 12 15.75 57.95 -54.18
N LEU A 13 16.59 57.59 -53.21
CA LEU A 13 16.37 56.43 -52.35
C LEU A 13 15.24 56.75 -51.39
N ASN A 14 14.12 56.06 -51.52
CA ASN A 14 13.05 56.13 -50.54
C ASN A 14 13.55 55.50 -49.23
N LYS A 15 13.70 56.30 -48.17
CA LYS A 15 14.13 55.86 -46.85
C LYS A 15 12.98 55.41 -45.95
N GLY A 16 11.79 55.18 -46.52
CA GLY A 16 10.67 54.58 -45.80
C GLY A 16 11.03 53.18 -45.28
N GLU A 17 10.32 52.72 -44.25
CA GLU A 17 10.51 51.38 -43.70
C GLU A 17 10.21 50.32 -44.77
N ASN A 18 11.14 49.40 -44.99
CA ASN A 18 10.90 48.27 -45.87
C ASN A 18 9.90 47.32 -45.21
N HIS A 19 8.78 47.06 -45.89
CA HIS A 19 7.72 46.15 -45.42
C HIS A 19 8.20 44.71 -45.17
N ILE A 20 9.28 44.30 -45.82
CA ILE A 20 9.91 42.99 -45.63
C ILE A 20 11.32 43.24 -45.12
N GLN A 21 11.57 42.84 -43.87
CA GLN A 21 12.92 42.82 -43.31
C GLN A 21 13.63 41.56 -43.81
N ILE A 22 14.78 41.74 -44.49
CA ILE A 22 15.56 40.61 -45.00
C ILE A 22 16.06 39.81 -43.80
N THR A 23 15.62 38.55 -43.71
CA THR A 23 16.05 37.64 -42.64
C THR A 23 17.31 36.87 -43.03
N ALA A 24 18.04 36.37 -42.03
CA ALA A 24 19.22 35.53 -42.27
C ALA A 24 18.89 34.28 -43.13
N GLU A 25 17.68 33.74 -43.01
CA GLU A 25 17.19 32.63 -43.82
C GLU A 25 17.13 32.98 -45.31
N GLN A 26 16.62 34.17 -45.66
CA GLN A 26 16.55 34.62 -47.06
C GLN A 26 17.94 34.83 -47.66
N LEU A 27 18.91 35.30 -46.88
CA LEU A 27 20.30 35.43 -47.31
C LEU A 27 20.94 34.06 -47.58
N LEU A 28 20.73 33.07 -46.71
CA LEU A 28 21.24 31.71 -46.91
C LEU A 28 20.59 31.04 -48.13
N LYS A 29 19.28 31.22 -48.32
CA LYS A 29 18.56 30.68 -49.48
C LYS A 29 19.03 31.30 -50.79
N ASN A 30 19.27 32.61 -50.80
CA ASN A 30 19.86 33.28 -51.96
C ASN A 30 21.30 32.81 -52.22
N ALA A 31 22.11 32.60 -51.17
CA ALA A 31 23.45 32.07 -51.32
C ALA A 31 23.48 30.62 -51.88
N GLU A 32 22.51 29.79 -51.49
CA GLU A 32 22.37 28.43 -52.03
C GLU A 32 21.91 28.44 -53.49
N MET A 33 20.96 29.30 -53.85
CA MET A 33 20.49 29.50 -55.23
C MET A 33 21.59 30.00 -56.18
N HIS A 34 22.49 30.85 -55.66
CA HIS A 34 23.63 31.40 -56.42
C HIS A 34 24.90 30.57 -56.31
N ARG A 35 24.86 29.38 -55.68
CA ARG A 35 26.02 28.49 -55.63
C ARG A 35 26.34 28.04 -57.06
N GLU A 36 27.48 28.46 -57.58
CA GLU A 36 27.93 28.10 -58.94
C GLU A 36 27.85 26.58 -59.12
N GLN A 37 27.02 26.13 -60.06
CA GLN A 37 26.89 24.71 -60.36
C GLN A 37 28.21 24.21 -60.93
N LYS A 38 28.77 23.14 -60.34
CA LYS A 38 29.99 22.52 -60.86
C LYS A 38 29.74 22.10 -62.32
N ILE A 39 30.57 22.61 -63.24
CA ILE A 39 30.53 22.24 -64.65
C ILE A 39 30.69 20.73 -64.76
N ILE A 40 29.64 20.04 -65.21
CA ILE A 40 29.68 18.61 -65.49
C ILE A 40 30.51 18.45 -66.76
N LYS A 41 31.61 17.69 -66.69
CA LYS A 41 32.41 17.37 -67.89
C LYS A 41 31.55 16.59 -68.89
N THR A 42 31.71 16.87 -70.18
CA THR A 42 31.05 16.13 -71.26
C THR A 42 31.50 14.66 -71.26
N ASP A 43 30.60 13.75 -71.65
CA ASP A 43 30.87 12.32 -71.72
C ASP A 43 31.79 12.00 -72.91
N ASP A 44 33.10 11.98 -72.65
CA ASP A 44 34.10 11.62 -73.66
C ASP A 44 34.17 10.09 -73.79
N ARG A 45 33.58 9.53 -74.84
CA ARG A 45 33.65 8.08 -75.13
C ARG A 45 35.05 7.72 -75.62
N ILE A 46 35.69 6.77 -74.94
CA ILE A 46 37.03 6.26 -75.25
C ILE A 46 36.96 5.39 -76.51
N ARG A 47 37.75 5.69 -77.55
CA ARG A 47 37.72 4.96 -78.84
C ARG A 47 38.86 3.97 -78.98
N ASP A 48 40.07 4.35 -78.57
CA ASP A 48 41.30 3.61 -78.84
C ASP A 48 42.06 3.20 -77.56
N GLU A 49 42.91 2.16 -77.64
CA GLU A 49 43.77 1.74 -76.53
C GLU A 49 44.76 2.82 -76.10
N GLU A 50 45.22 3.66 -77.03
CA GLU A 50 46.09 4.80 -76.74
C GLU A 50 45.34 5.89 -75.96
N GLU A 51 44.11 6.21 -76.35
CA GLU A 51 43.23 7.11 -75.59
C GLU A 51 42.97 6.53 -74.17
N LEU A 52 42.67 5.24 -74.06
CA LEU A 52 42.50 4.55 -72.78
C LEU A 52 43.75 4.65 -71.90
N ASN A 53 44.93 4.44 -72.47
CA ASN A 53 46.20 4.54 -71.75
C ASN A 53 46.48 5.98 -71.27
N SER A 54 46.19 6.98 -72.10
CA SER A 54 46.32 8.40 -71.70
C SER A 54 45.37 8.75 -70.53
N VAL A 55 44.14 8.24 -70.57
CA VAL A 55 43.15 8.43 -69.50
C VAL A 55 43.61 7.70 -68.23
N LYS A 56 44.12 6.48 -68.36
CA LYS A 56 44.71 5.72 -67.24
C LYS A 56 45.86 6.48 -66.61
N GLU A 57 46.81 6.99 -67.39
CA GLU A 57 47.95 7.76 -66.89
C GLU A 57 47.51 9.05 -66.19
N SER A 58 46.57 9.79 -66.78
CA SER A 58 46.03 11.02 -66.19
C SER A 58 45.35 10.73 -64.85
N ARG A 59 44.52 9.67 -64.79
CA ARG A 59 43.85 9.24 -63.56
C ARG A 59 44.84 8.73 -62.51
N ARG A 60 45.85 7.94 -62.90
CA ARG A 60 46.93 7.49 -62.00
C ARG A 60 47.69 8.67 -61.42
N LYS A 61 48.08 9.65 -62.25
CA LYS A 61 48.73 10.88 -61.78
C LYS A 61 47.87 11.62 -60.77
N GLN A 62 46.55 11.72 -61.00
CA GLN A 62 45.63 12.33 -60.03
C GLN A 62 45.55 11.55 -58.71
N PHE A 63 45.49 10.21 -58.77
CA PHE A 63 45.45 9.38 -57.57
C PHE A 63 46.78 9.41 -56.81
N GLU A 64 47.91 9.31 -57.49
CA GLU A 64 49.25 9.42 -56.90
C GLU A 64 49.48 10.80 -56.29
N GLN A 65 49.04 11.88 -56.95
CA GLN A 65 49.08 13.22 -56.38
C GLN A 65 48.24 13.32 -55.10
N LYS A 66 47.02 12.75 -55.09
CA LYS A 66 46.16 12.73 -53.90
C LYS A 66 46.76 11.87 -52.78
N CYS A 67 47.32 10.71 -53.10
CA CYS A 67 47.97 9.83 -52.14
C CYS A 67 49.25 10.47 -51.59
N ASN A 68 50.02 11.19 -52.40
CA ASN A 68 51.21 11.91 -51.93
C ASN A 68 50.86 13.14 -51.10
N ALA A 69 49.82 13.90 -51.49
CA ALA A 69 49.37 15.06 -50.74
C ALA A 69 48.77 14.68 -49.37
N GLN A 70 48.04 13.56 -49.31
CA GLN A 70 47.42 13.06 -48.08
C GLN A 70 47.81 11.60 -47.84
N ARG A 71 49.09 11.38 -47.51
CA ARG A 71 49.69 10.05 -47.35
C ARG A 71 48.96 9.14 -46.36
N TYR A 72 48.55 9.68 -45.22
CA TYR A 72 47.89 8.91 -44.16
C TYR A 72 46.39 8.66 -44.38
N PHE A 73 45.76 9.30 -45.37
CA PHE A 73 44.34 9.09 -45.63
C PHE A 73 44.12 7.84 -46.49
N ILE A 74 43.85 6.71 -45.83
CA ILE A 74 43.72 5.37 -46.43
C ILE A 74 42.55 5.29 -47.42
N GLY A 75 41.53 6.16 -47.28
CA GLY A 75 40.42 6.21 -48.23
C GLY A 75 40.84 6.55 -49.67
N HIS A 76 41.93 7.31 -49.87
CA HIS A 76 42.48 7.56 -51.21
C HIS A 76 43.12 6.32 -51.80
N TRP A 77 43.88 5.58 -50.99
CA TRP A 77 44.51 4.32 -51.36
C TRP A 77 43.49 3.25 -51.74
N ILE A 78 42.43 3.08 -50.93
CA ILE A 78 41.35 2.13 -51.21
C ILE A 78 40.64 2.49 -52.53
N LYS A 79 40.30 3.77 -52.74
CA LYS A 79 39.68 4.20 -54.01
C LYS A 79 40.60 3.99 -55.20
N TYR A 80 41.91 4.21 -55.04
CA TYR A 80 42.87 3.99 -56.10
C TYR A 80 42.99 2.49 -56.43
N ALA A 81 43.09 1.62 -55.42
CA ALA A 81 43.14 0.19 -55.60
C ALA A 81 41.85 -0.39 -56.22
N GLN A 82 40.67 0.08 -55.80
CA GLN A 82 39.39 -0.29 -56.39
C GLN A 82 39.24 0.17 -57.85
N TRP A 83 39.84 1.31 -58.19
CA TRP A 83 39.85 1.77 -59.58
C TRP A 83 40.76 0.89 -60.45
N GLU A 84 41.96 0.51 -59.98
CA GLU A 84 42.80 -0.47 -60.70
C GLU A 84 42.14 -1.86 -60.75
N GLU A 85 41.38 -2.25 -59.72
CA GLU A 85 40.54 -3.46 -59.72
C GLU A 85 39.49 -3.42 -60.84
N SER A 86 38.82 -2.27 -61.02
CA SER A 86 37.81 -2.09 -62.08
C SER A 86 38.41 -2.21 -63.49
N LEU A 87 39.71 -1.94 -63.64
CA LEU A 87 40.47 -2.10 -64.88
C LEU A 87 41.05 -3.51 -65.06
N GLN A 88 40.81 -4.43 -64.12
CA GLN A 88 41.37 -5.78 -64.07
C GLN A 88 42.91 -5.81 -64.01
N GLU A 89 43.56 -4.72 -63.58
CA GLU A 89 45.02 -4.63 -63.42
C GLU A 89 45.44 -5.09 -62.01
N PHE A 90 45.23 -6.37 -61.71
CA PHE A 90 45.39 -6.92 -60.35
C PHE A 90 46.81 -6.77 -59.78
N ARG A 91 47.85 -6.88 -60.61
CA ARG A 91 49.25 -6.68 -60.17
C ARG A 91 49.47 -5.28 -59.60
N ARG A 92 48.87 -4.26 -60.22
CA ARG A 92 48.96 -2.87 -59.73
C ARG A 92 48.09 -2.67 -58.51
N ALA A 93 46.86 -3.18 -58.51
CA ALA A 93 45.99 -3.13 -57.34
C ALA A 93 46.66 -3.73 -56.09
N ARG A 94 47.34 -4.89 -56.23
CA ARG A 94 48.16 -5.50 -55.17
C ARG A 94 49.28 -4.57 -54.69
N SER A 95 50.04 -3.99 -55.62
CA SER A 95 51.11 -3.04 -55.26
C SER A 95 50.58 -1.82 -54.51
N VAL A 96 49.39 -1.30 -54.87
CA VAL A 96 48.75 -0.19 -54.16
C VAL A 96 48.31 -0.61 -52.75
N TYR A 97 47.74 -1.80 -52.60
CA TYR A 97 47.38 -2.34 -51.28
C TYR A 97 48.61 -2.58 -50.39
N GLU A 98 49.69 -3.18 -50.91
CA GLU A 98 50.93 -3.39 -50.16
C GLU A 98 51.57 -2.06 -49.75
N ARG A 99 51.64 -1.08 -50.65
CA ARG A 99 52.09 0.29 -50.31
C ARG A 99 51.22 0.92 -49.22
N ALA A 100 49.91 0.70 -49.26
CA ALA A 100 49.01 1.22 -48.24
C ALA A 100 49.20 0.50 -46.88
N LEU A 101 49.48 -0.81 -46.89
CA LEU A 101 49.78 -1.59 -45.69
C LEU A 101 51.12 -1.21 -45.06
N GLU A 102 52.12 -0.84 -45.86
CA GLU A 102 53.38 -0.27 -45.35
C GLU A 102 53.15 1.03 -44.55
N LEU A 103 52.11 1.79 -44.89
CA LEU A 103 51.76 3.02 -44.16
C LEU A 103 50.97 2.75 -42.89
N ASP A 104 49.93 1.91 -42.98
CA ASP A 104 49.08 1.56 -41.86
C ASP A 104 48.66 0.08 -41.92
N TYR A 105 49.53 -0.76 -41.41
CA TYR A 105 49.30 -2.20 -41.28
C TYR A 105 48.25 -2.54 -40.21
N LYS A 106 47.82 -1.59 -39.37
CA LYS A 106 46.83 -1.83 -38.30
C LYS A 106 45.39 -1.64 -38.79
N ASN A 107 45.19 -0.99 -39.93
CA ASN A 107 43.86 -0.74 -40.45
C ASN A 107 43.18 -2.03 -40.93
N VAL A 108 42.22 -2.50 -40.14
CA VAL A 108 41.43 -3.70 -40.46
C VAL A 108 40.67 -3.56 -41.78
N GLY A 109 40.11 -2.39 -42.06
CA GLY A 109 39.34 -2.15 -43.29
C GLY A 109 40.19 -2.27 -44.55
N LEU A 110 41.48 -1.92 -44.49
CA LEU A 110 42.40 -2.04 -45.61
C LEU A 110 42.68 -3.51 -45.94
N TRP A 111 43.06 -4.30 -44.94
CA TRP A 111 43.23 -5.75 -45.09
C TRP A 111 41.99 -6.42 -45.64
N LEU A 112 40.81 -6.10 -45.09
CA LEU A 112 39.55 -6.67 -45.56
C LEU A 112 39.27 -6.35 -47.03
N LYS A 113 39.54 -5.11 -47.48
CA LYS A 113 39.36 -4.73 -48.88
C LYS A 113 40.36 -5.43 -49.81
N TYR A 114 41.59 -5.61 -49.34
CA TYR A 114 42.59 -6.35 -50.10
C TYR A 114 42.21 -7.83 -50.26
N ILE A 115 41.80 -8.47 -49.17
CA ILE A 115 41.31 -9.86 -49.15
C ILE A 115 40.05 -10.00 -50.01
N GLU A 116 39.08 -9.10 -49.89
CA GLU A 116 37.85 -9.10 -50.69
C GLU A 116 38.14 -9.02 -52.19
N MET A 117 39.15 -8.25 -52.60
CA MET A 117 39.58 -8.19 -53.99
C MET A 117 40.10 -9.55 -54.47
N GLU A 118 41.03 -10.18 -53.74
CA GLU A 118 41.57 -11.49 -54.11
C GLU A 118 40.48 -12.59 -54.14
N MET A 119 39.54 -12.56 -53.17
CA MET A 119 38.41 -13.49 -53.12
C MET A 119 37.45 -13.32 -54.30
N LYS A 120 37.07 -12.08 -54.65
CA LYS A 120 36.16 -11.80 -55.77
C LYS A 120 36.69 -12.33 -57.10
N HIS A 121 38.00 -12.23 -57.32
CA HIS A 121 38.65 -12.66 -58.56
C HIS A 121 39.16 -14.11 -58.51
N LYS A 122 38.77 -14.88 -57.48
CA LYS A 122 39.10 -16.31 -57.30
C LYS A 122 40.60 -16.61 -57.17
N PHE A 123 41.40 -15.65 -56.73
CA PHE A 123 42.83 -15.87 -56.42
C PHE A 123 43.01 -16.48 -55.02
N ILE A 124 42.54 -17.72 -54.85
CA ILE A 124 42.43 -18.39 -53.54
C ILE A 124 43.78 -18.45 -52.80
N ASN A 125 44.86 -18.85 -53.48
CA ASN A 125 46.17 -18.98 -52.82
C ASN A 125 46.73 -17.62 -52.37
N HIS A 126 46.46 -16.55 -53.12
CA HIS A 126 46.86 -15.21 -52.70
C HIS A 126 46.01 -14.75 -51.52
N ALA A 127 44.69 -14.99 -51.57
CA ALA A 127 43.81 -14.72 -50.44
C ALA A 127 44.27 -15.45 -49.16
N ARG A 128 44.65 -16.73 -49.25
CA ARG A 128 45.22 -17.51 -48.13
C ARG A 128 46.48 -16.85 -47.57
N ASN A 129 47.45 -16.50 -48.42
CA ASN A 129 48.69 -15.85 -47.98
C ASN A 129 48.41 -14.50 -47.30
N VAL A 130 47.45 -13.72 -47.81
CA VAL A 130 47.06 -12.44 -47.21
C VAL A 130 46.34 -12.66 -45.88
N PHE A 131 45.48 -13.67 -45.77
CA PHE A 131 44.83 -14.04 -44.50
C PHE A 131 45.83 -14.51 -43.46
N GLU A 132 46.77 -15.39 -43.82
CA GLU A 132 47.82 -15.86 -42.91
C GLU A 132 48.66 -14.68 -42.40
N ARG A 133 49.10 -13.79 -43.30
CA ARG A 133 49.80 -12.56 -42.90
C ARG A 133 48.96 -11.67 -41.99
N ALA A 134 47.67 -11.47 -42.31
CA ALA A 134 46.79 -10.63 -41.52
C ALA A 134 46.61 -11.17 -40.11
N ILE A 135 46.46 -12.49 -39.96
CA ILE A 135 46.31 -13.18 -38.69
C ILE A 135 47.62 -13.14 -37.87
N ASP A 136 48.77 -13.36 -38.51
CA ASP A 136 50.06 -13.33 -37.82
C ASP A 136 50.40 -11.91 -37.30
N ILE A 137 50.04 -10.87 -38.04
CA ILE A 137 50.26 -9.47 -37.64
C ILE A 137 49.21 -8.99 -36.63
N LEU A 138 47.94 -9.34 -36.84
CA LEU A 138 46.79 -8.87 -36.05
C LEU A 138 45.96 -10.02 -35.47
N PRO A 139 46.53 -10.85 -34.58
CA PRO A 139 45.85 -12.06 -34.08
C PRO A 139 44.64 -11.76 -33.21
N ARG A 140 44.54 -10.55 -32.64
CA ARG A 140 43.40 -10.14 -31.77
C ARG A 140 42.16 -9.70 -32.55
N VAL A 141 42.23 -9.56 -33.87
CA VAL A 141 41.10 -9.10 -34.68
C VAL A 141 40.30 -10.30 -35.15
N ASP A 142 39.22 -10.61 -34.42
CA ASP A 142 38.33 -11.76 -34.70
C ASP A 142 37.80 -11.80 -36.14
N GLN A 143 37.62 -10.62 -36.77
CA GLN A 143 37.06 -10.53 -38.13
C GLN A 143 37.89 -11.29 -39.17
N PHE A 144 39.21 -11.33 -39.04
CA PHE A 144 40.07 -12.06 -39.98
C PHE A 144 39.90 -13.56 -39.82
N TRP A 145 39.91 -14.05 -38.58
CA TRP A 145 39.70 -15.46 -38.27
C TRP A 145 38.36 -15.98 -38.77
N PHE A 146 37.27 -15.24 -38.50
CA PHE A 146 35.94 -15.59 -38.98
C PHE A 146 35.88 -15.68 -40.50
N LYS A 147 36.38 -14.66 -41.21
CA LYS A 147 36.36 -14.66 -42.68
C LYS A 147 37.26 -15.72 -43.27
N TYR A 148 38.41 -16.01 -42.64
CA TYR A 148 39.33 -17.02 -43.11
C TYR A 148 38.76 -18.44 -42.94
N ALA A 149 38.23 -18.76 -41.76
CA ALA A 149 37.55 -20.02 -41.52
C ALA A 149 36.33 -20.21 -42.42
N TYR A 150 35.53 -19.15 -42.62
CA TYR A 150 34.39 -19.17 -43.53
C TYR A 150 34.80 -19.39 -44.98
N MET A 151 35.92 -18.80 -45.43
CA MET A 151 36.45 -19.03 -46.76
C MET A 151 36.84 -20.50 -46.94
N GLU A 152 37.59 -21.10 -46.01
CA GLU A 152 37.98 -22.51 -46.10
C GLU A 152 36.75 -23.46 -46.00
N GLU A 153 35.71 -23.08 -45.25
CA GLU A 153 34.43 -23.80 -45.20
C GLU A 153 33.70 -23.77 -46.54
N ILE A 154 33.63 -22.61 -47.23
CA ILE A 154 33.05 -22.51 -48.58
C ILE A 154 33.84 -23.34 -49.61
N LEU A 155 35.16 -23.40 -49.46
CA LEU A 155 36.02 -24.19 -50.34
C LEU A 155 35.90 -25.71 -50.07
N GLY A 156 35.22 -26.13 -49.01
CA GLY A 156 35.05 -27.53 -48.61
C GLY A 156 36.29 -28.13 -47.93
N GLU A 157 37.27 -27.31 -47.56
CA GLU A 157 38.54 -27.73 -46.96
C GLU A 157 38.44 -27.76 -45.44
N TYR A 158 37.59 -28.66 -44.92
CA TYR A 158 37.24 -28.70 -43.49
C TYR A 158 38.43 -28.91 -42.55
N GLN A 159 39.44 -29.67 -42.97
CA GLN A 159 40.66 -29.88 -42.15
C GLN A 159 41.46 -28.58 -41.99
N LYS A 160 41.54 -27.75 -43.03
CA LYS A 160 42.21 -26.44 -42.96
C LYS A 160 41.39 -25.48 -42.11
N ALA A 161 40.08 -25.45 -42.28
CA ALA A 161 39.19 -24.66 -41.42
C ALA A 161 39.38 -25.02 -39.93
N ARG A 162 39.47 -26.31 -39.60
CA ARG A 162 39.81 -26.78 -38.23
C ARG A 162 41.16 -26.30 -37.75
N ALA A 163 42.20 -26.41 -38.57
CA ALA A 163 43.54 -25.94 -38.22
C ALA A 163 43.55 -24.42 -37.95
N VAL A 164 42.77 -23.65 -38.71
CA VAL A 164 42.57 -22.21 -38.48
C VAL A 164 41.88 -21.95 -37.14
N PHE A 165 40.79 -22.67 -36.83
CA PHE A 165 40.13 -22.55 -35.53
C PHE A 165 41.04 -22.97 -34.38
N GLN A 166 41.81 -24.05 -34.51
CA GLN A 166 42.75 -24.50 -33.47
C GLN A 166 43.83 -23.45 -33.20
N ARG A 167 44.47 -22.92 -34.25
CA ARG A 167 45.39 -21.78 -34.13
C ARG A 167 44.74 -20.57 -33.50
N TRP A 168 43.46 -20.33 -33.79
CA TRP A 168 42.73 -19.22 -33.17
C TRP A 168 42.56 -19.45 -31.67
N MET A 169 42.24 -20.67 -31.24
CA MET A 169 42.05 -21.02 -29.83
C MET A 169 43.33 -20.93 -29.01
N GLU A 170 44.52 -21.12 -29.60
CA GLU A 170 45.81 -20.88 -28.93
C GLU A 170 45.94 -19.45 -28.37
N TRP A 171 45.26 -18.47 -28.99
CA TRP A 171 45.25 -17.08 -28.53
C TRP A 171 44.22 -16.78 -27.44
N ASN A 172 43.47 -17.78 -26.96
CA ASN A 172 42.37 -17.64 -26.01
C ASN A 172 41.39 -16.51 -26.39
N PRO A 173 40.71 -16.62 -27.55
CA PRO A 173 39.83 -15.58 -28.07
C PRO A 173 38.53 -15.46 -27.27
N ALA A 174 37.75 -14.42 -27.57
CA ALA A 174 36.49 -14.16 -26.88
C ALA A 174 35.46 -15.30 -27.05
N GLU A 175 34.47 -15.39 -26.18
CA GLU A 175 33.42 -16.42 -26.17
C GLU A 175 32.74 -16.64 -27.54
N LYS A 176 32.60 -15.59 -28.35
CA LYS A 176 32.02 -15.70 -29.70
C LYS A 176 32.82 -16.61 -30.62
N ALA A 177 34.14 -16.62 -30.49
CA ALA A 177 35.04 -17.46 -31.28
C ALA A 177 34.80 -18.94 -30.97
N TRP A 178 34.81 -19.30 -29.69
CA TRP A 178 34.52 -20.65 -29.20
C TRP A 178 33.14 -21.14 -29.63
N MET A 179 32.12 -20.29 -29.50
CA MET A 179 30.76 -20.62 -29.97
C MET A 179 30.71 -20.87 -31.48
N ALA A 180 31.48 -20.12 -32.27
CA ALA A 180 31.54 -20.34 -33.71
C ALA A 180 32.24 -21.64 -34.07
N PHE A 181 33.31 -22.00 -33.36
CA PHE A 181 33.99 -23.27 -33.55
C PHE A 181 33.10 -24.46 -33.15
N LEU A 182 32.37 -24.35 -32.04
CA LEU A 182 31.35 -25.33 -31.65
C LEU A 182 30.24 -25.43 -32.70
N SER A 183 29.76 -24.31 -33.22
CA SER A 183 28.74 -24.32 -34.29
C SER A 183 29.27 -24.98 -35.57
N PHE A 184 30.55 -24.83 -35.86
CA PHE A 184 31.20 -25.45 -37.01
C PHE A 184 31.26 -26.98 -36.82
N GLU A 185 31.74 -27.47 -35.68
CA GLU A 185 31.78 -28.92 -35.44
C GLU A 185 30.38 -29.54 -35.31
N GLN A 186 29.39 -28.80 -34.80
CA GLN A 186 27.99 -29.22 -34.82
C GLN A 186 27.45 -29.36 -36.25
N ARG A 187 27.82 -28.47 -37.18
CA ARG A 187 27.48 -28.62 -38.61
C ARG A 187 28.12 -29.86 -39.22
N MET A 188 29.33 -30.21 -38.77
CA MET A 188 30.07 -31.39 -39.22
C MET A 188 29.64 -32.69 -38.50
N ASN A 189 28.73 -32.62 -37.52
CA ASN A 189 28.22 -33.74 -36.74
C ASN A 189 29.28 -34.54 -35.94
N GLU A 190 30.37 -33.87 -35.53
CA GLU A 190 31.47 -34.47 -34.76
C GLU A 190 31.31 -34.19 -33.26
N GLU A 191 30.49 -34.97 -32.56
CA GLU A 191 30.14 -34.73 -31.14
C GLU A 191 31.33 -34.86 -30.18
N GLU A 192 32.27 -35.78 -30.45
CA GLU A 192 33.45 -35.98 -29.59
C GLU A 192 34.40 -34.79 -29.62
N ASN A 193 34.59 -34.19 -30.81
CA ASN A 193 35.40 -33.00 -30.94
C ASN A 193 34.71 -31.79 -30.31
N CYS A 194 33.38 -31.69 -30.45
CA CYS A 194 32.60 -30.67 -29.72
C CYS A 194 32.85 -30.74 -28.22
N ARG A 195 32.89 -31.95 -27.63
CA ARG A 195 33.16 -32.13 -26.19
C ARG A 195 34.57 -31.67 -25.82
N LYS A 196 35.59 -32.08 -26.57
CA LYS A 196 36.98 -31.64 -26.33
C LYS A 196 37.10 -30.12 -26.36
N ILE A 197 36.47 -29.48 -27.34
CA ILE A 197 36.44 -28.02 -27.47
C ILE A 197 35.71 -27.39 -26.29
N MET A 198 34.63 -28.00 -25.82
CA MET A 198 33.86 -27.49 -24.69
C MET A 198 34.65 -27.55 -23.38
N TYR A 199 35.45 -28.58 -23.17
CA TYR A 199 36.37 -28.65 -22.03
C TYR A 199 37.52 -27.64 -22.15
N GLN A 200 38.13 -27.51 -23.34
CA GLN A 200 39.10 -26.44 -23.60
C GLN A 200 38.50 -25.04 -23.37
N PHE A 201 37.21 -24.87 -23.67
CA PHE A 201 36.49 -23.63 -23.45
C PHE A 201 36.25 -23.36 -21.96
N MET A 202 36.01 -24.38 -21.14
CA MET A 202 35.97 -24.26 -19.67
C MET A 202 37.33 -23.79 -19.14
N ASP A 203 38.41 -24.45 -19.56
CA ASP A 203 39.77 -24.14 -19.12
C ASP A 203 40.19 -22.72 -19.53
N ALA A 204 39.87 -22.31 -20.76
CA ALA A 204 40.23 -20.99 -21.29
C ALA A 204 39.41 -19.85 -20.67
N HIS A 205 38.14 -20.09 -20.34
CA HIS A 205 37.24 -19.11 -19.74
C HIS A 205 36.49 -19.68 -18.54
N PRO A 206 37.12 -19.67 -17.34
CA PRO A 206 36.48 -20.14 -16.12
C PRO A 206 35.39 -19.17 -15.65
N LYS A 207 34.19 -19.23 -16.24
CA LYS A 207 33.06 -18.37 -15.91
C LYS A 207 31.80 -19.22 -15.77
N LEU A 208 30.93 -18.90 -14.84
CA LEU A 208 29.69 -19.68 -14.65
C LEU A 208 28.88 -19.88 -15.95
N SER A 209 28.82 -18.88 -16.83
CA SER A 209 28.16 -18.98 -18.14
C SER A 209 28.72 -20.10 -19.02
N THR A 210 30.04 -20.32 -19.03
CA THR A 210 30.68 -21.32 -19.89
C THR A 210 30.37 -22.72 -19.38
N TYR A 211 30.53 -22.97 -18.08
CA TYR A 211 30.16 -24.24 -17.46
C TYR A 211 28.66 -24.57 -17.60
N LEU A 212 27.76 -23.59 -17.41
CA LEU A 212 26.33 -23.80 -17.63
C LEU A 212 26.02 -24.17 -19.08
N LYS A 213 26.78 -23.63 -20.05
CA LYS A 213 26.65 -24.03 -21.46
C LYS A 213 27.18 -25.44 -21.71
N VAL A 214 28.28 -25.83 -21.07
CA VAL A 214 28.82 -27.21 -21.16
C VAL A 214 27.79 -28.19 -20.61
N ALA A 215 27.26 -27.93 -19.41
CA ALA A 215 26.25 -28.77 -18.80
C ALA A 215 24.98 -28.86 -19.67
N LYS A 216 24.52 -27.75 -20.26
CA LYS A 216 23.42 -27.76 -21.23
C LYS A 216 23.72 -28.61 -22.47
N PHE A 217 24.96 -28.64 -22.93
CA PHE A 217 25.38 -29.47 -24.06
C PHE A 217 25.35 -30.95 -23.68
N GLU A 218 25.96 -31.35 -22.56
CA GLU A 218 25.96 -32.76 -22.12
C GLU A 218 24.55 -33.29 -21.81
N ILE A 219 23.64 -32.45 -21.29
CA ILE A 219 22.21 -32.79 -21.14
C ILE A 219 21.56 -33.08 -22.50
N LYS A 220 21.89 -32.31 -23.54
CA LYS A 220 21.37 -32.56 -24.90
C LYS A 220 21.95 -33.84 -25.50
N SER A 221 23.23 -34.09 -25.26
CA SER A 221 23.93 -35.32 -25.66
C SER A 221 23.56 -36.54 -24.81
N LYS A 222 22.64 -36.40 -23.83
CA LYS A 222 22.12 -37.45 -22.93
C LYS A 222 23.17 -38.10 -22.00
N ASN A 223 24.32 -37.44 -21.78
CA ASN A 223 25.32 -37.93 -20.83
C ASN A 223 25.12 -37.26 -19.46
N PHE A 224 24.17 -37.78 -18.68
CA PHE A 224 23.81 -37.18 -17.39
C PHE A 224 24.94 -37.26 -16.36
N ASP A 225 25.74 -38.32 -16.36
CA ASP A 225 26.84 -38.49 -15.39
C ASP A 225 27.96 -37.46 -15.62
N GLN A 226 28.27 -37.16 -16.88
CA GLN A 226 29.25 -36.13 -17.22
C GLN A 226 28.72 -34.72 -16.95
N ALA A 227 27.42 -34.47 -17.18
CA ALA A 227 26.80 -33.22 -16.78
C ALA A 227 26.88 -33.00 -15.26
N ARG A 228 26.75 -34.06 -14.44
CA ARG A 228 26.95 -33.99 -12.97
C ARG A 228 28.39 -33.65 -12.63
N GLN A 229 29.36 -34.36 -13.19
CA GLN A 229 30.78 -34.09 -12.94
C GLN A 229 31.16 -32.65 -13.27
N VAL A 230 30.68 -32.13 -14.41
CA VAL A 230 30.90 -30.72 -14.78
C VAL A 230 30.26 -29.76 -13.77
N LEU A 231 29.06 -30.05 -13.27
CA LEU A 231 28.40 -29.20 -12.27
C LEU A 231 29.06 -29.30 -10.89
N GLU A 232 29.64 -30.44 -10.52
CA GLU A 232 30.42 -30.58 -9.29
C GLU A 232 31.76 -29.84 -9.43
N GLN A 233 32.46 -30.00 -10.55
CA GLN A 233 33.70 -29.27 -10.87
C GLN A 233 33.51 -27.75 -10.85
N THR A 234 32.34 -27.24 -11.25
CA THR A 234 32.10 -25.78 -11.16
C THR A 234 32.24 -25.22 -9.75
N LEU A 235 31.88 -25.99 -8.73
CA LEU A 235 31.98 -25.56 -7.34
C LEU A 235 33.43 -25.60 -6.87
N GLU A 236 34.20 -26.60 -7.32
CA GLU A 236 35.63 -26.74 -7.02
C GLU A 236 36.44 -25.62 -7.69
N ASP A 237 36.18 -25.33 -8.97
CA ASP A 237 36.98 -24.40 -9.77
C ASP A 237 36.67 -22.92 -9.48
N LEU A 238 35.38 -22.56 -9.34
CA LEU A 238 34.97 -21.15 -9.21
C LEU A 238 34.76 -20.70 -7.77
N GLY A 239 34.63 -21.61 -6.81
CA GLY A 239 34.36 -21.29 -5.41
C GLY A 239 33.21 -20.28 -5.24
N GLN A 240 33.50 -19.12 -4.64
CA GLN A 240 32.50 -18.08 -4.34
C GLN A 240 31.89 -17.41 -5.59
N GLU A 241 32.58 -17.42 -6.74
CA GLU A 241 32.04 -16.80 -7.97
C GLU A 241 30.98 -17.67 -8.67
N ALA A 242 30.96 -18.98 -8.40
CA ALA A 242 29.92 -19.89 -8.87
C ALA A 242 28.62 -19.82 -8.05
N LEU A 243 28.65 -19.21 -6.85
CA LEU A 243 27.50 -19.06 -5.95
C LEU A 243 26.48 -18.01 -6.44
N LYS A 244 26.14 -18.03 -7.73
CA LYS A 244 25.06 -17.22 -8.30
C LYS A 244 23.78 -18.06 -8.35
N GLU A 245 22.64 -17.38 -8.27
CA GLU A 245 21.32 -18.00 -8.35
C GLU A 245 21.16 -18.91 -9.57
N GLU A 246 21.72 -18.50 -10.71
CA GLU A 246 21.61 -19.23 -11.98
C GLU A 246 22.23 -20.64 -11.89
N TYR A 247 23.30 -20.80 -11.10
CA TYR A 247 23.92 -22.10 -10.89
C TYR A 247 22.96 -23.05 -10.15
N PHE A 248 22.48 -22.63 -8.98
CA PHE A 248 21.62 -23.45 -8.13
C PHE A 248 20.30 -23.80 -8.80
N VAL A 249 19.66 -22.82 -9.45
CA VAL A 249 18.43 -23.06 -10.20
C VAL A 249 18.67 -24.05 -11.34
N PHE A 250 19.79 -23.92 -12.06
CA PHE A 250 20.09 -24.85 -13.14
C PHE A 250 20.39 -26.25 -12.62
N PHE A 251 21.19 -26.38 -11.56
CA PHE A 251 21.58 -27.67 -10.99
C PHE A 251 20.39 -28.38 -10.35
N ALA A 252 19.55 -27.66 -9.61
CA ALA A 252 18.34 -28.23 -9.02
C ALA A 252 17.32 -28.65 -10.09
N ASN A 253 17.13 -27.85 -11.16
CA ASN A 253 16.29 -28.25 -12.29
C ASN A 253 16.83 -29.47 -13.04
N PHE A 254 18.16 -29.61 -13.10
CA PHE A 254 18.80 -30.79 -13.67
C PHE A 254 18.53 -32.04 -12.82
N GLU A 255 18.71 -31.98 -11.50
CA GLU A 255 18.43 -33.14 -10.64
C GLU A 255 16.94 -33.46 -10.55
N THR A 256 16.07 -32.45 -10.62
CA THR A 256 14.62 -32.64 -10.75
C THR A 256 14.27 -33.42 -12.03
N LYS A 257 14.95 -33.15 -13.15
CA LYS A 257 14.77 -33.93 -14.40
C LYS A 257 15.29 -35.36 -14.27
N ASN A 258 16.34 -35.57 -13.49
CA ASN A 258 16.89 -36.90 -13.20
C ASN A 258 16.06 -37.68 -12.16
N LYS A 259 15.03 -37.06 -11.56
CA LYS A 259 14.19 -37.60 -10.48
C LYS A 259 14.90 -37.78 -9.14
N GLU A 260 16.03 -37.11 -8.92
CA GLU A 260 16.75 -37.09 -7.65
C GLU A 260 16.28 -35.90 -6.80
N PHE A 261 15.10 -36.03 -6.22
CA PHE A 261 14.44 -34.91 -5.50
C PHE A 261 15.16 -34.54 -4.19
N ASP A 262 15.69 -35.52 -3.46
CA ASP A 262 16.37 -35.27 -2.18
C ASP A 262 17.65 -34.47 -2.39
N ARG A 263 18.41 -34.79 -3.44
CA ARG A 263 19.59 -34.03 -3.82
C ARG A 263 19.22 -32.61 -4.28
N ALA A 264 18.15 -32.47 -5.07
CA ALA A 264 17.65 -31.15 -5.45
C ALA A 264 17.30 -30.28 -4.23
N ARG A 265 16.69 -30.85 -3.18
CA ARG A 265 16.43 -30.14 -1.90
C ARG A 265 17.71 -29.70 -1.23
N GLU A 266 18.71 -30.58 -1.18
CA GLU A 266 20.00 -30.28 -0.54
C GLU A 266 20.72 -29.14 -1.27
N ILE A 267 20.68 -29.14 -2.60
CA ILE A 267 21.19 -28.04 -3.46
C ILE A 267 20.46 -26.73 -3.14
N TYR A 268 19.13 -26.73 -3.02
CA TYR A 268 18.37 -25.54 -2.66
C TYR A 268 18.72 -25.03 -1.26
N ARG A 269 18.83 -25.92 -0.26
CA ARG A 269 19.24 -25.56 1.11
C ARG A 269 20.64 -24.93 1.12
N PHE A 270 21.59 -25.58 0.45
CA PHE A 270 22.95 -25.07 0.33
C PHE A 270 23.03 -23.73 -0.41
N GLY A 271 22.20 -23.54 -1.44
CA GLY A 271 22.09 -22.26 -2.14
C GLY A 271 21.54 -21.14 -1.25
N LEU A 272 20.62 -21.45 -0.33
CA LEU A 272 20.05 -20.47 0.60
C LEU A 272 20.99 -20.10 1.76
N GLU A 273 21.84 -21.02 2.19
CA GLU A 273 22.84 -20.76 3.23
C GLU A 273 23.96 -19.85 2.74
N ASN A 274 24.39 -20.02 1.49
CA ASN A 274 25.57 -19.34 0.95
C ASN A 274 25.28 -18.04 0.19
N ILE A 275 24.06 -17.84 -0.32
CA ILE A 275 23.72 -16.63 -1.09
C ILE A 275 23.15 -15.52 -0.17
N PRO A 276 23.62 -14.27 -0.31
CA PRO A 276 23.01 -13.11 0.35
C PRO A 276 21.52 -12.95 0.00
N LYS A 277 20.70 -12.78 1.04
CA LYS A 277 19.22 -12.88 1.02
C LYS A 277 18.49 -11.90 0.09
N GLU A 278 19.13 -10.81 -0.31
CA GLU A 278 18.55 -9.84 -1.25
C GLU A 278 18.49 -10.36 -2.69
N LYS A 279 19.44 -11.24 -3.03
CA LYS A 279 19.57 -11.84 -4.36
C LYS A 279 18.75 -13.13 -4.46
N SER A 280 18.61 -13.90 -3.38
CA SER A 280 17.96 -15.22 -3.39
C SER A 280 16.45 -15.25 -3.65
N LYS A 281 15.77 -14.14 -3.99
CA LYS A 281 14.32 -14.12 -4.26
C LYS A 281 13.91 -15.12 -5.35
N LYS A 282 14.67 -15.21 -6.45
CA LYS A 282 14.37 -16.16 -7.54
C LYS A 282 14.60 -17.61 -7.12
N LEU A 283 15.69 -17.85 -6.39
CA LEU A 283 15.98 -19.17 -5.86
C LEU A 283 14.87 -19.65 -4.91
N TYR A 284 14.34 -18.76 -4.07
CA TYR A 284 13.19 -19.05 -3.20
C TYR A 284 11.92 -19.33 -3.99
N THR A 285 11.60 -18.53 -5.02
CA THR A 285 10.40 -18.80 -5.84
C THR A 285 10.50 -20.15 -6.53
N ASP A 286 11.69 -20.52 -7.00
CA ASP A 286 11.93 -21.80 -7.66
C ASP A 286 11.95 -22.95 -6.66
N TYR A 287 12.47 -22.74 -5.45
CA TYR A 287 12.39 -23.76 -4.39
C TYR A 287 10.93 -23.98 -3.93
N LEU A 288 10.12 -22.91 -3.86
CA LEU A 288 8.69 -23.02 -3.55
C LEU A 288 7.92 -23.71 -4.68
N THR A 289 8.23 -23.45 -5.95
CA THR A 289 7.58 -24.18 -7.05
C THR A 289 7.99 -25.65 -7.03
N PHE A 290 9.26 -25.95 -6.73
CA PHE A 290 9.76 -27.30 -6.54
C PHE A 290 9.04 -28.03 -5.39
N GLU A 291 8.99 -27.46 -4.18
CA GLU A 291 8.32 -28.09 -3.04
C GLU A 291 6.80 -28.16 -3.24
N LYS A 292 6.18 -27.23 -3.98
CA LYS A 292 4.76 -27.38 -4.37
C LYS A 292 4.52 -28.55 -5.34
N GLN A 293 5.50 -28.86 -6.19
CA GLN A 293 5.40 -29.96 -7.15
C GLN A 293 5.74 -31.32 -6.52
N PHE A 294 6.72 -31.37 -5.62
CA PHE A 294 7.32 -32.63 -5.15
C PHE A 294 7.42 -32.76 -3.62
N GLY A 295 7.07 -31.72 -2.86
CA GLY A 295 7.21 -31.64 -1.41
C GLY A 295 6.05 -32.23 -0.61
N LYS A 296 6.35 -32.61 0.63
CA LYS A 296 5.33 -32.96 1.65
C LYS A 296 4.80 -31.67 2.28
N LYS A 297 3.54 -31.69 2.75
CA LYS A 297 2.88 -30.51 3.31
C LYS A 297 3.67 -29.84 4.45
N ASP A 298 4.24 -30.64 5.35
CA ASP A 298 4.98 -30.14 6.51
C ASP A 298 6.28 -29.40 6.09
N GLU A 299 6.98 -29.91 5.07
CA GLU A 299 8.21 -29.29 4.54
C GLU A 299 7.91 -27.98 3.80
N ILE A 300 6.77 -27.91 3.11
CA ILE A 300 6.26 -26.69 2.48
C ILE A 300 5.96 -25.64 3.55
N ASP A 301 5.31 -26.04 4.64
CA ASP A 301 4.95 -25.14 5.74
C ASP A 301 6.22 -24.59 6.41
N ASP A 302 7.23 -25.43 6.69
CA ASP A 302 8.53 -25.00 7.23
C ASP A 302 9.25 -23.97 6.35
N LEU A 303 9.25 -24.19 5.03
CA LEU A 303 9.84 -23.24 4.09
C LEU A 303 9.09 -21.91 4.08
N ILE A 304 7.76 -21.95 4.07
CA ILE A 304 6.91 -20.75 4.12
C ILE A 304 7.15 -19.98 5.43
N PHE A 305 7.24 -20.69 6.57
CA PHE A 305 7.56 -20.07 7.86
C PHE A 305 8.93 -19.41 7.85
N SER A 306 9.95 -20.05 7.25
CA SER A 306 11.28 -19.44 7.11
C SER A 306 11.25 -18.14 6.29
N GLN A 307 10.47 -18.10 5.20
CA GLN A 307 10.33 -16.91 4.35
C GLN A 307 9.60 -15.78 5.08
N ARG A 308 8.46 -16.09 5.72
CA ARG A 308 7.69 -15.12 6.50
C ARG A 308 8.53 -14.54 7.63
N ARG A 309 9.31 -15.37 8.32
CA ARG A 309 10.26 -14.93 9.36
C ARG A 309 11.27 -13.91 8.83
N ILE A 310 11.88 -14.18 7.68
CA ILE A 310 12.84 -13.25 7.06
C ILE A 310 12.13 -11.94 6.67
N HIS A 311 10.94 -12.03 6.08
CA HIS A 311 10.16 -10.85 5.70
C HIS A 311 9.82 -9.97 6.90
N TYR A 312 9.34 -10.55 8.00
CA TYR A 312 9.05 -9.80 9.22
C TYR A 312 10.31 -9.19 9.82
N LYS A 313 11.44 -9.89 9.83
CA LYS A 313 12.73 -9.30 10.26
C LYS A 313 13.15 -8.11 9.42
N GLN A 314 12.99 -8.18 8.10
CA GLN A 314 13.28 -7.04 7.20
C GLN A 314 12.35 -5.85 7.46
N LEU A 315 11.06 -6.10 7.71
CA LEU A 315 10.11 -5.05 8.06
C LEU A 315 10.47 -4.37 9.39
N ILE A 316 10.99 -5.14 10.35
CA ILE A 316 11.49 -4.63 11.63
C ILE A 316 12.77 -3.81 11.44
N GLU A 317 13.70 -4.25 10.59
CA GLU A 317 14.92 -3.48 10.26
C GLU A 317 14.60 -2.14 9.59
N GLN A 318 13.62 -2.12 8.69
CA GLN A 318 13.14 -0.89 8.04
C GLN A 318 12.38 0.01 9.01
N ASN A 319 11.50 -0.57 9.83
CA ASN A 319 10.62 0.15 10.74
C ASN A 319 10.58 -0.56 12.10
N SER A 320 11.55 -0.24 12.97
CA SER A 320 11.65 -0.85 14.30
C SER A 320 10.40 -0.64 15.16
N ASN A 321 9.68 0.47 14.95
CA ASN A 321 8.48 0.85 15.71
C ASN A 321 7.16 0.22 15.19
N ASN A 322 7.21 -0.64 14.17
CA ASN A 322 6.00 -1.31 13.68
C ASN A 322 5.66 -2.53 14.56
N TYR A 323 4.79 -2.31 15.56
CA TYR A 323 4.35 -3.37 16.48
C TYR A 323 3.54 -4.47 15.80
N ASP A 324 2.86 -4.21 14.68
CA ASP A 324 2.10 -5.26 14.00
C ASP A 324 3.05 -6.29 13.35
N ALA A 325 4.20 -5.85 12.81
CA ALA A 325 5.25 -6.76 12.33
C ALA A 325 5.85 -7.61 13.46
N TRP A 326 5.96 -7.05 14.67
CA TRP A 326 6.38 -7.81 15.85
C TRP A 326 5.32 -8.84 16.28
N PHE A 327 4.03 -8.50 16.25
CA PHE A 327 2.96 -9.47 16.53
C PHE A 327 2.95 -10.62 15.53
N ASP A 328 3.10 -10.32 14.24
CA ASP A 328 3.12 -11.34 13.20
C ASP A 328 4.35 -12.26 13.33
N LEU A 329 5.52 -11.71 13.69
CA LEU A 329 6.72 -12.49 13.99
C LEU A 329 6.48 -13.41 15.19
N VAL A 330 5.93 -12.88 16.28
CA VAL A 330 5.61 -13.64 17.50
C VAL A 330 4.63 -14.78 17.19
N ASN A 331 3.55 -14.49 16.48
CA ASN A 331 2.56 -15.51 16.11
C ASN A 331 3.17 -16.62 15.25
N LEU A 332 4.11 -16.27 14.38
CA LEU A 332 4.87 -17.25 13.61
C LEU A 332 5.75 -18.11 14.50
N GLU A 333 6.48 -17.53 15.45
CA GLU A 333 7.32 -18.31 16.36
C GLU A 333 6.49 -19.24 17.27
N ILE A 334 5.33 -18.77 17.74
CA ILE A 334 4.35 -19.59 18.48
C ILE A 334 3.90 -20.78 17.62
N ALA A 335 3.55 -20.54 16.36
CA ALA A 335 3.16 -21.63 15.44
C ALA A 335 4.29 -22.66 15.23
N THR A 336 5.55 -22.23 15.27
CA THR A 336 6.70 -23.14 15.14
C THR A 336 7.11 -23.85 16.43
N ASN A 337 6.47 -23.57 17.59
CA ASN A 337 6.73 -24.20 18.88
C ASN A 337 8.20 -24.17 19.37
N HIS A 338 9.00 -23.18 18.99
CA HIS A 338 10.40 -23.04 19.44
C HIS A 338 10.52 -22.06 20.63
N TYR A 339 10.57 -22.59 21.86
CA TYR A 339 10.58 -21.78 23.09
C TYR A 339 11.70 -20.72 23.19
N ASN A 340 12.95 -21.09 22.92
CA ASN A 340 14.05 -20.12 23.11
C ASN A 340 13.94 -18.95 22.12
N ARG A 341 13.47 -19.23 20.90
CA ARG A 341 13.34 -18.21 19.84
C ARG A 341 12.13 -17.30 20.07
N THR A 342 11.02 -17.84 20.57
CA THR A 342 9.86 -17.01 20.96
C THR A 342 10.28 -16.04 22.06
N VAL A 343 10.98 -16.49 23.10
CA VAL A 343 11.46 -15.63 24.19
C VAL A 343 12.41 -14.55 23.66
N GLU A 344 13.38 -14.90 22.82
CA GLU A 344 14.29 -13.92 22.22
C GLU A 344 13.55 -12.87 21.38
N THR A 345 12.55 -13.26 20.61
CA THR A 345 11.75 -12.31 19.81
C THR A 345 10.89 -11.41 20.69
N PHE A 346 10.31 -11.94 21.77
CA PHE A 346 9.61 -11.14 22.77
C PHE A 346 10.54 -10.15 23.48
N GLU A 347 11.72 -10.58 23.91
CA GLU A 347 12.71 -9.71 24.56
C GLU A 347 13.21 -8.61 23.61
N ALA A 348 13.44 -8.95 22.35
CA ALA A 348 13.82 -7.98 21.31
C ALA A 348 12.69 -6.96 21.08
N ALA A 349 11.44 -7.41 21.01
CA ALA A 349 10.28 -6.55 20.84
C ALA A 349 10.05 -5.63 22.04
N VAL A 350 10.26 -6.14 23.26
CA VAL A 350 10.11 -5.39 24.51
C VAL A 350 11.13 -4.26 24.64
N LYS A 351 12.38 -4.46 24.17
CA LYS A 351 13.42 -3.42 24.17
C LYS A 351 13.01 -2.18 23.36
N GLN A 352 12.17 -2.35 22.34
CA GLN A 352 11.70 -1.25 21.52
C GLN A 352 10.51 -0.53 22.18
N VAL A 353 10.83 0.47 23.00
CA VAL A 353 9.83 1.31 23.69
C VAL A 353 9.24 2.34 22.72
N PRO A 354 7.91 2.57 22.71
CA PRO A 354 7.30 3.61 21.88
C PRO A 354 7.89 5.00 22.20
N PRO A 355 8.37 5.76 21.19
CA PRO A 355 9.01 7.06 21.44
C PRO A 355 8.02 8.16 21.84
N ILE A 356 6.75 8.04 21.47
CA ILE A 356 5.70 9.05 21.72
C ILE A 356 4.79 8.56 22.85
N ALA A 357 4.55 9.41 23.86
CA ALA A 357 3.72 9.13 25.03
C ALA A 357 2.20 9.27 24.76
N GLU A 358 1.72 8.82 23.60
CA GLU A 358 0.30 8.83 23.26
C GLU A 358 -0.36 7.46 23.52
N LYS A 359 -1.55 7.48 24.11
CA LYS A 359 -2.30 6.27 24.50
C LYS A 359 -2.49 5.25 23.36
N ARG A 360 -2.57 5.70 22.10
CA ARG A 360 -2.81 4.84 20.92
C ARG A 360 -1.65 3.88 20.65
N TYR A 361 -0.41 4.38 20.62
CA TYR A 361 0.78 3.57 20.34
C TYR A 361 1.14 2.66 21.50
N TRP A 362 0.93 3.13 22.73
CA TRP A 362 1.15 2.33 23.94
C TRP A 362 0.16 1.18 24.10
N ARG A 363 -1.05 1.27 23.51
CA ARG A 363 -2.03 0.18 23.53
C ARG A 363 -1.45 -1.10 22.93
N ARG A 364 -0.89 -1.03 21.72
CA ARG A 364 -0.30 -2.20 21.04
C ARG A 364 0.89 -2.75 21.81
N TYR A 365 1.77 -1.89 22.31
CA TYR A 365 2.91 -2.29 23.15
C TYR A 365 2.48 -3.00 24.44
N ILE A 366 1.41 -2.55 25.11
CA ILE A 366 0.87 -3.24 26.29
C ILE A 366 0.26 -4.59 25.94
N TYR A 367 -0.37 -4.72 24.77
CA TYR A 367 -0.84 -6.02 24.31
C TYR A 367 0.31 -6.98 24.01
N LEU A 368 1.48 -6.48 23.58
CA LEU A 368 2.68 -7.31 23.40
C LEU A 368 3.17 -7.88 24.74
N TRP A 369 3.18 -7.07 25.80
CA TRP A 369 3.47 -7.55 27.16
C TRP A 369 2.45 -8.59 27.62
N TYR A 370 1.18 -8.39 27.31
CA TYR A 370 0.13 -9.36 27.63
C TYR A 370 0.32 -10.68 26.85
N THR A 371 0.58 -10.63 25.54
CA THR A 371 0.81 -11.86 24.76
C THR A 371 2.05 -12.60 25.24
N TYR A 372 3.10 -11.88 25.64
CA TYR A 372 4.29 -12.51 26.23
C TYR A 372 3.97 -13.22 27.55
N ALA A 373 3.21 -12.57 28.43
CA ALA A 373 2.84 -13.15 29.72
C ALA A 373 1.85 -14.32 29.58
N VAL A 374 0.92 -14.26 28.62
CA VAL A 374 -0.01 -15.36 28.28
C VAL A 374 0.75 -16.53 27.66
N TYR A 375 1.73 -16.28 26.80
CA TYR A 375 2.56 -17.33 26.19
C TYR A 375 3.30 -18.14 27.28
N GLU A 376 3.97 -17.46 28.21
CA GLU A 376 4.65 -18.14 29.33
C GLU A 376 3.67 -18.85 30.28
N GLU A 377 2.45 -18.34 30.42
CA GLU A 377 1.43 -18.92 31.29
C GLU A 377 0.77 -20.17 30.67
N TYR A 378 0.29 -20.10 29.43
CA TYR A 378 -0.48 -21.19 28.82
C TYR A 378 0.39 -22.22 28.10
N ASP A 379 1.41 -21.78 27.36
CA ASP A 379 2.19 -22.70 26.53
C ASP A 379 3.30 -23.37 27.35
N GLN A 380 3.76 -22.74 28.43
CA GLN A 380 4.89 -23.22 29.24
C GLN A 380 4.55 -23.45 30.72
N ASN A 381 3.35 -23.08 31.18
CA ASN A 381 2.91 -23.20 32.58
C ASN A 381 3.85 -22.51 33.61
N ASN A 382 4.65 -21.53 33.18
CA ASN A 382 5.61 -20.82 34.03
C ASN A 382 4.97 -19.59 34.68
N ILE A 383 4.22 -19.81 35.76
CA ILE A 383 3.50 -18.75 36.49
C ILE A 383 4.46 -17.67 37.01
N GLU A 384 5.59 -18.05 37.60
CA GLU A 384 6.56 -17.11 38.19
C GLU A 384 7.18 -16.15 37.17
N LYS A 385 7.55 -16.65 36.00
CA LYS A 385 8.09 -15.80 34.91
C LYS A 385 7.04 -14.81 34.43
N SER A 386 5.81 -15.27 34.26
CA SER A 386 4.70 -14.41 33.86
C SER A 386 4.45 -13.29 34.88
N GLN A 387 4.56 -13.57 36.19
CA GLN A 387 4.52 -12.52 37.23
C GLN A 387 5.64 -11.49 37.08
N GLN A 388 6.89 -11.94 36.88
CA GLN A 388 8.04 -11.05 36.67
C GLN A 388 7.86 -10.17 35.43
N ILE A 389 7.26 -10.73 34.36
CA ILE A 389 6.97 -10.00 33.12
C ILE A 389 5.98 -8.86 33.38
N PHE A 390 4.90 -9.11 34.11
CA PHE A 390 3.96 -8.05 34.47
C PHE A 390 4.57 -7.00 35.42
N GLU A 391 5.40 -7.39 36.39
CA GLU A 391 6.10 -6.43 37.23
C GLU A 391 7.06 -5.54 36.43
N ARG A 392 7.77 -6.10 35.45
CA ARG A 392 8.61 -5.34 34.51
C ARG A 392 7.75 -4.40 33.66
N ALA A 393 6.63 -4.87 33.11
CA ALA A 393 5.70 -4.05 32.35
C ALA A 393 5.19 -2.85 33.17
N LEU A 394 4.84 -3.06 34.43
CA LEU A 394 4.38 -2.00 35.33
C LEU A 394 5.45 -0.93 35.63
N LYS A 395 6.75 -1.29 35.60
CA LYS A 395 7.85 -0.32 35.75
C LYS A 395 8.07 0.51 34.49
N VAL A 396 7.88 -0.09 33.31
CA VAL A 396 8.10 0.59 32.02
C VAL A 396 6.98 1.57 31.70
N VAL A 397 5.73 1.25 32.08
CA VAL A 397 4.56 2.06 31.74
C VAL A 397 4.47 3.36 32.56
N PRO A 398 4.42 4.55 31.92
CA PRO A 398 4.21 5.83 32.61
C PRO A 398 2.75 6.01 33.08
N HIS A 399 2.46 5.60 34.32
CA HIS A 399 1.10 5.70 34.92
C HIS A 399 0.62 7.12 35.20
N LYS A 400 1.52 8.13 35.19
CA LYS A 400 1.18 9.54 35.44
C LYS A 400 0.57 10.24 34.23
N MET A 401 0.94 9.81 33.02
CA MET A 401 0.55 10.49 31.77
C MET A 401 -0.75 9.92 31.18
N PHE A 402 -1.00 8.63 31.38
CA PHE A 402 -2.25 7.98 30.96
C PHE A 402 -2.61 6.84 31.92
N THR A 403 -3.89 6.51 31.99
CA THR A 403 -4.40 5.38 32.78
C THR A 403 -4.66 4.17 31.87
N PHE A 404 -3.99 3.05 32.15
CA PHE A 404 -4.22 1.76 31.49
C PHE A 404 -4.85 0.75 32.43
N SER A 405 -6.18 0.79 32.53
CA SER A 405 -6.94 -0.13 33.39
C SER A 405 -6.80 -1.60 32.99
N LYS A 406 -6.68 -1.89 31.69
CA LYS A 406 -6.68 -3.27 31.18
C LYS A 406 -5.45 -4.07 31.64
N LEU A 407 -4.27 -3.45 31.74
CA LEU A 407 -3.05 -4.12 32.19
C LEU A 407 -3.16 -4.60 33.65
N TRP A 408 -3.69 -3.74 34.52
CA TRP A 408 -3.93 -4.08 35.94
C TRP A 408 -4.92 -5.23 36.10
N ILE A 409 -6.03 -5.19 35.34
CA ILE A 409 -7.04 -6.27 35.33
C ILE A 409 -6.42 -7.58 34.84
N MET A 410 -5.61 -7.54 33.78
CA MET A 410 -4.95 -8.72 33.25
C MET A 410 -3.96 -9.33 34.24
N TYR A 411 -3.14 -8.50 34.90
CA TYR A 411 -2.20 -8.96 35.91
C TYR A 411 -2.92 -9.57 37.12
N ALA A 412 -4.00 -8.94 37.58
CA ALA A 412 -4.77 -9.48 38.69
C ALA A 412 -5.49 -10.79 38.32
N ASN A 413 -6.05 -10.89 37.10
CA ASN A 413 -6.65 -12.14 36.61
C ASN A 413 -5.63 -13.28 36.50
N GLN A 414 -4.38 -12.98 36.14
CA GLN A 414 -3.31 -13.97 36.15
C GLN A 414 -3.01 -14.45 37.57
N GLN A 415 -3.03 -13.56 38.57
CA GLN A 415 -2.87 -13.95 39.97
C GLN A 415 -4.05 -14.76 40.50
N LEU A 416 -5.28 -14.47 40.04
CA LEU A 416 -6.44 -15.30 40.34
C LEU A 416 -6.28 -16.71 39.76
N ARG A 417 -5.75 -16.84 38.53
CA ARG A 417 -5.43 -18.15 37.93
C ARG A 417 -4.30 -18.87 38.67
N ALA A 418 -3.35 -18.12 39.22
CA ALA A 418 -2.30 -18.63 40.11
C ALA A 418 -2.75 -18.89 41.56
N GLU A 419 -4.06 -18.78 41.84
CA GLU A 419 -4.68 -18.96 43.16
C GLU A 419 -4.19 -18.01 44.27
N ASN A 420 -3.49 -16.93 43.91
CA ASN A 420 -2.96 -15.96 44.88
C ASN A 420 -3.90 -14.75 45.07
N LEU A 421 -4.93 -14.96 45.90
CA LEU A 421 -5.95 -13.95 46.20
C LEU A 421 -5.38 -12.71 46.92
N GLU A 422 -4.39 -12.88 47.79
CA GLU A 422 -3.80 -11.76 48.54
C GLU A 422 -3.04 -10.81 47.62
N MET A 423 -2.24 -11.35 46.70
CA MET A 423 -1.54 -10.56 45.71
C MET A 423 -2.50 -9.89 44.75
N ALA A 424 -3.56 -10.58 44.30
CA ALA A 424 -4.60 -9.98 43.47
C ALA A 424 -5.23 -8.75 44.15
N ARG A 425 -5.58 -8.85 45.44
CA ARG A 425 -6.09 -7.71 46.24
C ARG A 425 -5.09 -6.57 46.36
N LYS A 426 -3.82 -6.87 46.64
CA LYS A 426 -2.74 -5.85 46.69
C LYS A 426 -2.60 -5.14 45.34
N ILE A 427 -2.64 -5.87 44.23
CA ILE A 427 -2.55 -5.32 42.88
C ILE A 427 -3.72 -4.39 42.60
N TYR A 428 -4.95 -4.81 42.90
CA TYR A 428 -6.13 -3.95 42.75
C TYR A 428 -6.07 -2.71 43.63
N GLY A 429 -5.61 -2.84 44.88
CA GLY A 429 -5.41 -1.69 45.78
C GLY A 429 -4.37 -0.69 45.25
N VAL A 430 -3.23 -1.19 44.76
CA VAL A 430 -2.20 -0.35 44.12
C VAL A 430 -2.72 0.29 42.83
N ALA A 431 -3.50 -0.45 42.05
CA ALA A 431 -4.09 0.03 40.81
C ALA A 431 -5.07 1.19 41.06
N ILE A 432 -5.92 1.08 42.09
CA ILE A 432 -6.84 2.16 42.49
C ILE A 432 -6.06 3.40 42.92
N GLY A 433 -4.99 3.24 43.70
CA GLY A 433 -4.17 4.37 44.16
C GLY A 433 -3.41 5.09 43.04
N LYS A 434 -2.95 4.37 42.01
CA LYS A 434 -2.23 4.95 40.87
C LYS A 434 -3.15 5.44 39.74
N CYS A 435 -4.21 4.68 39.47
CA CYS A 435 -5.09 4.85 38.31
C CYS A 435 -6.56 4.61 38.74
N PRO A 436 -7.25 5.59 39.33
CA PRO A 436 -8.67 5.43 39.63
C PRO A 436 -9.47 5.41 38.32
N THR A 437 -9.97 4.23 37.95
CA THR A 437 -10.88 4.07 36.80
C THR A 437 -12.02 3.14 37.17
N GLU A 438 -13.22 3.45 36.68
CA GLU A 438 -14.46 2.68 36.93
C GLU A 438 -14.30 1.19 36.59
N LYS A 439 -13.56 0.88 35.52
CA LYS A 439 -13.34 -0.50 35.07
C LYS A 439 -12.56 -1.34 36.09
N ILE A 440 -11.59 -0.74 36.78
CA ILE A 440 -10.82 -1.43 37.82
C ILE A 440 -11.72 -1.72 39.02
N PHE A 441 -12.50 -0.72 39.45
CA PHE A 441 -13.47 -0.88 40.53
C PHE A 441 -14.46 -2.00 40.23
N ASN A 442 -15.09 -1.98 39.06
CA ASN A 442 -16.04 -3.03 38.66
C ASN A 442 -15.40 -4.42 38.67
N SER A 443 -14.19 -4.58 38.13
CA SER A 443 -13.52 -5.88 38.14
C SER A 443 -13.10 -6.35 39.54
N TYR A 444 -12.74 -5.42 40.43
CA TYR A 444 -12.37 -5.78 41.79
C TYR A 444 -13.62 -6.15 42.62
N ILE A 445 -14.70 -5.40 42.43
CA ILE A 445 -16.00 -5.70 43.05
C ILE A 445 -16.53 -7.03 42.53
N GLU A 446 -16.48 -7.30 41.22
CA GLU A 446 -16.87 -8.58 40.63
C GLU A 446 -16.10 -9.76 41.24
N MET A 447 -14.78 -9.62 41.43
CA MET A 447 -13.99 -10.64 42.13
C MET A 447 -14.45 -10.82 43.58
N GLU A 448 -14.59 -9.76 44.37
CA GLU A 448 -14.96 -9.89 45.78
C GLU A 448 -16.42 -10.36 45.97
N MET A 449 -17.31 -10.07 45.01
CA MET A 449 -18.65 -10.63 44.93
C MET A 449 -18.61 -12.14 44.64
N GLN A 450 -17.77 -12.60 43.72
CA GLN A 450 -17.55 -14.04 43.48
C GLN A 450 -16.99 -14.75 44.72
N LEU A 451 -16.18 -14.06 45.52
CA LEU A 451 -15.66 -14.56 46.80
C LEU A 451 -16.64 -14.37 47.98
N ALA A 452 -17.84 -13.82 47.73
CA ALA A 452 -18.88 -13.51 48.72
C ALA A 452 -18.43 -12.61 49.90
N ASN A 453 -17.41 -11.77 49.72
CA ASN A 453 -16.92 -10.85 50.78
C ASN A 453 -17.68 -9.51 50.76
N VAL A 454 -18.91 -9.52 51.26
CA VAL A 454 -19.82 -8.36 51.24
C VAL A 454 -19.21 -7.12 51.91
N ASP A 455 -18.55 -7.27 53.06
CA ASP A 455 -18.00 -6.12 53.79
C ASP A 455 -16.89 -5.39 53.04
N LYS A 456 -16.08 -6.12 52.27
CA LYS A 456 -15.06 -5.52 51.40
C LYS A 456 -15.71 -4.85 50.20
N VAL A 457 -16.73 -5.47 49.61
CA VAL A 457 -17.48 -4.88 48.50
C VAL A 457 -18.09 -3.54 48.92
N ARG A 458 -18.64 -3.44 50.13
CA ARG A 458 -19.12 -2.18 50.72
C ARG A 458 -18.01 -1.13 50.84
N GLN A 459 -16.86 -1.50 51.41
CA GLN A 459 -15.71 -0.59 51.49
C GLN A 459 -15.23 -0.13 50.12
N LEU A 460 -15.31 -0.99 49.10
CA LEU A 460 -14.95 -0.65 47.73
C LEU A 460 -15.95 0.31 47.10
N TYR A 461 -17.26 0.10 47.27
CA TYR A 461 -18.27 1.03 46.78
C TYR A 461 -18.18 2.39 47.49
N GLN A 462 -17.93 2.42 48.79
CA GLN A 462 -17.71 3.66 49.52
C GLN A 462 -16.51 4.43 48.93
N ARG A 463 -15.36 3.77 48.77
CA ARG A 463 -14.18 4.38 48.14
C ARG A 463 -14.44 4.79 46.68
N TYR A 464 -15.24 4.01 45.96
CA TYR A 464 -15.60 4.30 44.58
C TYR A 464 -16.42 5.60 44.49
N ALA A 465 -17.40 5.76 45.37
CA ALA A 465 -18.22 6.96 45.49
C ALA A 465 -17.43 8.20 45.98
N GLU A 466 -16.46 8.01 46.88
CA GLU A 466 -15.60 9.10 47.37
C GLU A 466 -14.69 9.67 46.26
N ILE A 467 -14.21 8.82 45.35
CA ILE A 467 -13.32 9.21 44.25
C ILE A 467 -14.11 9.79 43.08
N PHE A 468 -15.24 9.19 42.72
CA PHE A 468 -16.10 9.62 41.61
C PHE A 468 -17.37 10.28 42.14
N LYS A 469 -17.22 11.50 42.68
CA LYS A 469 -18.35 12.26 43.25
C LYS A 469 -19.36 12.71 42.19
N ASP A 470 -18.88 12.89 40.96
CA ASP A 470 -19.68 13.41 39.86
C ASP A 470 -20.57 12.32 39.24
N ASN A 471 -20.16 11.04 39.28
CA ASN A 471 -20.87 9.97 38.59
C ASN A 471 -21.94 9.32 39.50
N PRO A 472 -23.21 9.19 39.05
CA PRO A 472 -24.27 8.50 39.81
C PRO A 472 -24.19 6.96 39.77
N THR A 473 -23.50 6.37 38.78
CA THR A 473 -23.46 4.90 38.60
C THR A 473 -22.89 4.08 39.78
N PRO A 474 -21.88 4.56 40.55
CA PRO A 474 -21.41 3.86 41.75
C PRO A 474 -22.51 3.72 42.81
N TRP A 475 -23.30 4.78 43.01
CA TRP A 475 -24.39 4.81 43.99
C TRP A 475 -25.51 3.84 43.62
N ILE A 476 -25.90 3.81 42.33
CA ILE A 476 -26.93 2.89 41.83
C ILE A 476 -26.49 1.44 42.02
N ARG A 477 -25.27 1.08 41.61
CA ARG A 477 -24.76 -0.30 41.73
C ARG A 477 -24.54 -0.73 43.18
N TRP A 478 -24.14 0.19 44.05
CA TRP A 478 -24.04 -0.09 45.47
C TRP A 478 -25.42 -0.39 46.07
N ALA A 479 -26.43 0.39 45.67
CA ALA A 479 -27.78 0.18 46.12
C ALA A 479 -28.37 -1.15 45.55
N GLU A 480 -28.15 -1.47 44.27
CA GLU A 480 -28.52 -2.78 43.69
C GLU A 480 -27.90 -3.96 44.47
N LEU A 481 -26.66 -3.82 44.94
CA LEU A 481 -26.03 -4.84 45.78
C LEU A 481 -26.75 -5.00 47.12
N GLU A 482 -27.00 -3.92 47.87
CA GLU A 482 -27.70 -4.03 49.17
C GLU A 482 -29.14 -4.52 49.00
N ARG A 483 -29.77 -4.22 47.86
CA ARG A 483 -31.05 -4.79 47.47
C ARG A 483 -30.96 -6.30 47.26
N SER A 484 -29.92 -6.80 46.58
CA SER A 484 -29.71 -8.25 46.43
C SER A 484 -29.50 -8.98 47.77
N LEU A 485 -29.12 -8.23 48.81
CA LEU A 485 -28.93 -8.73 50.18
C LEU A 485 -30.15 -8.50 51.08
N ASP A 486 -31.24 -7.92 50.55
CA ASP A 486 -32.50 -7.57 51.24
C ASP A 486 -32.34 -6.59 52.43
N GLU A 487 -31.26 -5.79 52.43
CA GLU A 487 -31.02 -4.77 53.47
C GLU A 487 -31.67 -3.42 53.10
N LYS A 488 -32.99 -3.35 53.21
CA LYS A 488 -33.81 -2.20 52.76
C LYS A 488 -33.44 -0.86 53.40
N GLU A 489 -33.12 -0.85 54.70
CA GLU A 489 -32.76 0.39 55.42
C GLU A 489 -31.43 0.97 54.93
N ARG A 490 -30.45 0.11 54.63
CA ARG A 490 -29.13 0.56 54.15
C ARG A 490 -29.21 1.04 52.71
N TYR A 491 -29.93 0.31 51.86
CA TYR A 491 -30.25 0.72 50.50
C TYR A 491 -30.85 2.14 50.45
N ARG A 492 -31.86 2.42 51.28
CA ARG A 492 -32.47 3.75 51.41
C ARG A 492 -31.48 4.80 51.91
N GLY A 493 -30.69 4.45 52.94
CA GLY A 493 -29.63 5.31 53.45
C GLY A 493 -28.62 5.73 52.39
N ILE A 494 -28.24 4.81 51.48
CA ILE A 494 -27.30 5.08 50.37
C ILE A 494 -27.90 6.09 49.40
N PHE A 495 -29.17 5.91 49.00
CA PHE A 495 -29.85 6.86 48.13
C PHE A 495 -30.01 8.25 48.76
N GLU A 496 -30.36 8.32 50.05
CA GLU A 496 -30.47 9.60 50.77
C GLU A 496 -29.10 10.30 50.90
N ILE A 497 -28.01 9.56 51.12
CA ILE A 497 -26.65 10.11 51.11
C ILE A 497 -26.31 10.68 49.72
N ALA A 498 -26.65 9.93 48.65
CA ALA A 498 -26.42 10.38 47.29
C ALA A 498 -27.25 11.63 46.94
N ILE A 499 -28.51 11.70 47.35
CA ILE A 499 -29.41 12.85 47.13
C ILE A 499 -28.97 14.10 47.89
N ASN A 500 -28.33 13.93 49.05
CA ASN A 500 -27.75 15.02 49.84
C ASN A 500 -26.43 15.55 49.25
N ASN A 501 -25.76 14.76 48.40
CA ASN A 501 -24.55 15.17 47.69
C ASN A 501 -24.93 16.01 46.45
N ASN A 502 -24.87 17.34 46.59
CA ASN A 502 -25.16 18.30 45.50
C ASN A 502 -24.16 18.30 44.32
N GLN A 503 -23.15 17.43 44.31
CA GLN A 503 -22.07 17.40 43.29
C GLN A 503 -22.28 16.36 42.18
N ILE A 504 -23.42 15.65 42.17
CA ILE A 504 -23.68 14.58 41.19
C ILE A 504 -24.14 15.15 39.85
N ASP A 505 -23.51 14.72 38.75
CA ASP A 505 -23.97 14.96 37.39
C ASP A 505 -25.24 14.15 37.11
N MET A 506 -26.29 14.81 36.60
CA MET A 506 -27.60 14.22 36.31
C MET A 506 -28.29 13.51 37.49
N PRO A 507 -28.71 14.26 38.53
CA PRO A 507 -29.46 13.71 39.67
C PRO A 507 -30.75 12.97 39.26
N GLU A 508 -31.36 13.32 38.13
CA GLU A 508 -32.58 12.69 37.60
C GLU A 508 -32.45 11.17 37.43
N THR A 509 -31.26 10.69 37.04
CA THR A 509 -31.00 9.26 36.86
C THR A 509 -31.03 8.50 38.19
N LEU A 510 -30.52 9.12 39.25
CA LEU A 510 -30.53 8.59 40.61
C LEU A 510 -31.95 8.55 41.18
N TRP A 511 -32.73 9.63 41.00
CA TRP A 511 -34.14 9.68 41.42
C TRP A 511 -34.98 8.62 40.72
N LYS A 512 -34.81 8.46 39.41
CA LYS A 512 -35.50 7.41 38.66
C LYS A 512 -35.13 6.02 39.17
N ALA A 513 -33.84 5.74 39.35
CA ALA A 513 -33.38 4.45 39.87
C ALA A 513 -33.92 4.18 41.29
N TYR A 514 -34.00 5.20 42.13
CA TYR A 514 -34.55 5.06 43.48
C TYR A 514 -36.04 4.70 43.44
N ILE A 515 -36.81 5.41 42.60
CA ILE A 515 -38.23 5.20 42.41
C ILE A 515 -38.50 3.82 41.78
N ASP A 516 -37.83 3.46 40.69
CA ASP A 516 -38.02 2.18 39.99
C ASP A 516 -37.79 0.99 40.95
N ASN A 517 -36.74 1.07 41.78
CA ASN A 517 -36.47 0.04 42.78
C ASN A 517 -37.54 -0.03 43.89
N GLU A 518 -38.04 1.09 44.42
CA GLU A 518 -39.11 1.07 45.44
C GLU A 518 -40.46 0.60 44.83
N ILE A 519 -40.70 0.83 43.53
CA ILE A 519 -41.83 0.25 42.80
C ILE A 519 -41.71 -1.27 42.73
N GLU A 520 -40.51 -1.79 42.43
CA GLU A 520 -40.27 -3.24 42.39
C GLU A 520 -40.41 -3.89 43.78
N GLU A 521 -40.05 -3.18 44.86
CA GLU A 521 -40.27 -3.61 46.24
C GLU A 521 -41.72 -3.45 46.73
N GLN A 522 -42.61 -2.90 45.89
CA GLN A 522 -44.05 -2.68 46.15
C GLN A 522 -44.37 -1.68 47.28
N GLU A 523 -43.43 -0.82 47.66
CA GLU A 523 -43.61 0.20 48.70
C GLU A 523 -44.18 1.49 48.11
N TYR A 524 -45.43 1.41 47.64
CA TYR A 524 -46.08 2.49 46.88
C TYR A 524 -46.25 3.80 47.67
N ASN A 525 -46.30 3.75 49.00
CA ASN A 525 -46.40 4.95 49.82
C ASN A 525 -45.10 5.76 49.80
N ASN A 526 -43.95 5.09 49.88
CA ASN A 526 -42.66 5.76 49.79
C ASN A 526 -42.43 6.33 48.39
N VAL A 527 -42.82 5.60 47.34
CA VAL A 527 -42.75 6.09 45.96
C VAL A 527 -43.50 7.42 45.80
N ARG A 528 -44.68 7.56 46.42
CA ARG A 528 -45.44 8.81 46.41
C ARG A 528 -44.69 9.94 47.12
N GLU A 529 -44.16 9.69 48.30
CA GLU A 529 -43.34 10.67 49.03
C GLU A 529 -42.11 11.09 48.22
N LEU A 530 -41.48 10.17 47.49
CA LEU A 530 -40.34 10.45 46.61
C LEU A 530 -40.74 11.30 45.41
N TYR A 531 -41.88 11.03 44.78
CA TYR A 531 -42.40 11.88 43.72
C TYR A 531 -42.74 13.29 44.22
N GLU A 532 -43.34 13.43 45.41
CA GLU A 532 -43.61 14.74 46.00
C GLU A 532 -42.32 15.51 46.28
N ARG A 533 -41.31 14.86 46.89
CA ARG A 533 -39.98 15.47 47.10
C ARG A 533 -39.27 15.83 45.79
N LEU A 534 -39.44 15.02 44.74
CA LEU A 534 -38.87 15.29 43.43
C LEU A 534 -39.56 16.50 42.79
N LEU A 535 -40.88 16.61 42.89
CA LEU A 535 -41.67 17.73 42.38
C LEU A 535 -41.38 19.05 43.13
N ASP A 536 -41.05 18.98 44.42
CA ASP A 536 -40.59 20.14 45.19
C ASP A 536 -39.23 20.65 44.69
N ARG A 537 -38.37 19.77 44.15
CA ARG A 537 -37.05 20.12 43.60
C ARG A 537 -37.10 20.50 42.12
N THR A 538 -37.85 19.76 41.30
CA THR A 538 -37.92 19.94 39.85
C THR A 538 -39.37 19.91 39.34
N GLN A 539 -39.76 20.94 38.58
CA GLN A 539 -41.12 21.10 38.07
C GLN A 539 -41.28 20.65 36.60
N HIS A 540 -40.40 19.76 36.13
CA HIS A 540 -40.41 19.31 34.74
C HIS A 540 -41.60 18.41 34.41
N VAL A 541 -42.17 18.59 33.21
CA VAL A 541 -43.32 17.81 32.70
C VAL A 541 -43.10 16.31 32.72
N LYS A 542 -41.87 15.85 32.47
CA LYS A 542 -41.53 14.43 32.48
C LYS A 542 -41.77 13.78 33.85
N VAL A 543 -41.55 14.50 34.95
CA VAL A 543 -41.78 13.99 36.30
C VAL A 543 -43.28 13.81 36.53
N TRP A 544 -44.09 14.81 36.20
CA TRP A 544 -45.55 14.74 36.26
C TRP A 544 -46.12 13.57 35.46
N LEU A 545 -45.59 13.35 34.26
CA LEU A 545 -45.97 12.23 33.40
C LEU A 545 -45.58 10.88 34.01
N SER A 546 -44.35 10.76 34.53
CA SER A 546 -43.91 9.52 35.18
C SER A 546 -44.74 9.21 36.43
N TYR A 547 -45.13 10.22 37.20
CA TYR A 547 -45.98 10.05 38.38
C TYR A 547 -47.41 9.63 38.00
N ALA A 548 -47.96 10.21 36.92
CA ALA A 548 -49.26 9.83 36.38
C ALA A 548 -49.27 8.41 35.79
N GLN A 549 -48.19 8.01 35.10
CA GLN A 549 -48.00 6.64 34.59
C GLN A 549 -47.85 5.62 35.74
N PHE A 550 -47.19 6.00 36.83
CA PHE A 550 -47.10 5.17 38.02
C PHE A 550 -48.48 4.93 38.66
N GLU A 551 -49.26 5.97 38.95
CA GLU A 551 -50.61 5.81 39.52
C GLU A 551 -51.56 5.10 38.53
N GLN A 552 -51.32 5.22 37.22
CA GLN A 552 -52.02 4.42 36.20
C GLN A 552 -51.71 2.92 36.31
N SER A 553 -50.45 2.55 36.56
CA SER A 553 -50.07 1.15 36.76
C SER A 553 -50.75 0.54 37.99
N LEU A 554 -51.07 1.35 39.00
CA LEU A 554 -51.81 0.96 40.20
C LEU A 554 -53.34 0.97 40.02
N GLY A 555 -53.84 1.56 38.92
CA GLY A 555 -55.28 1.64 38.63
C GLY A 555 -56.04 2.77 39.35
N GLU A 556 -55.34 3.67 40.04
CA GLU A 556 -55.93 4.77 40.83
C GLU A 556 -56.28 5.98 39.94
N LYS A 557 -57.45 5.90 39.29
CA LYS A 557 -57.91 6.89 38.28
C LYS A 557 -58.05 8.31 38.83
N GLU A 558 -58.65 8.47 40.01
CA GLU A 558 -58.97 9.78 40.58
C GLU A 558 -57.70 10.56 40.96
N ARG A 559 -56.67 9.86 41.44
CA ARG A 559 -55.39 10.46 41.80
C ARG A 559 -54.56 10.83 40.58
N CYS A 560 -54.52 9.97 39.57
CA CYS A 560 -53.88 10.27 38.29
C CYS A 560 -54.44 11.56 37.66
N ARG A 561 -55.77 11.74 37.70
CA ARG A 561 -56.44 12.97 37.26
C ARG A 561 -56.05 14.19 38.09
N ALA A 562 -56.04 14.05 39.41
CA ALA A 562 -55.66 15.14 40.31
C ALA A 562 -54.21 15.61 40.08
N ILE A 563 -53.29 14.67 39.83
CA ILE A 563 -51.87 14.96 39.53
C ILE A 563 -51.73 15.70 38.20
N LEU A 564 -52.38 15.22 37.15
CA LEU A 564 -52.34 15.85 35.82
C LEU A 564 -53.02 17.24 35.81
N GLN A 565 -54.07 17.43 36.59
CA GLN A 565 -54.69 18.75 36.80
C GLN A 565 -53.75 19.72 37.53
N ARG A 566 -53.08 19.27 38.59
CA ARG A 566 -52.06 20.07 39.30
C ARG A 566 -50.91 20.46 38.37
N GLY A 567 -50.45 19.53 37.52
CA GLY A 567 -49.45 19.79 36.49
C GLY A 567 -49.93 20.82 35.45
N GLU A 568 -51.19 20.73 34.98
CA GLU A 568 -51.77 21.70 34.03
C GLU A 568 -51.82 23.11 34.66
N ASP A 569 -52.25 23.22 35.90
CA ASP A 569 -52.40 24.50 36.60
C ASP A 569 -51.05 25.19 36.87
N LEU A 570 -49.99 24.43 37.14
CA LEU A 570 -48.63 24.97 37.30
C LEU A 570 -48.04 25.41 35.95
N LEU A 571 -48.11 24.56 34.92
CA LEU A 571 -47.60 24.92 33.58
C LEU A 571 -48.36 26.10 32.95
N LYS A 572 -49.63 26.27 33.29
CA LYS A 572 -50.43 27.43 32.90
C LYS A 572 -49.97 28.72 33.58
N LYS A 573 -49.38 28.64 34.78
CA LYS A 573 -48.78 29.79 35.47
C LYS A 573 -47.40 30.15 34.91
N GLU A 574 -46.64 29.16 34.43
CA GLU A 574 -45.30 29.35 33.87
C GLU A 574 -45.29 29.72 32.36
N ASP A 575 -46.44 29.65 31.69
CA ASP A 575 -46.63 29.98 30.25
C ASP A 575 -45.81 29.11 29.27
N SER A 576 -45.35 27.93 29.73
CA SER A 576 -44.63 26.91 28.94
C SER A 576 -45.58 26.12 28.02
N LYS A 577 -45.82 26.64 26.82
CA LYS A 577 -46.81 26.11 25.87
C LYS A 577 -46.48 24.74 25.28
N GLU A 578 -45.21 24.44 25.04
CA GLU A 578 -44.80 23.14 24.45
C GLU A 578 -44.93 22.01 25.47
N GLU A 579 -44.48 22.27 26.69
CA GLU A 579 -44.55 21.39 27.85
C GLU A 579 -45.99 21.06 28.24
N ARG A 580 -46.87 22.06 28.23
CA ARG A 580 -48.31 21.87 28.44
C ARG A 580 -48.97 21.05 27.32
N ALA A 581 -48.51 21.19 26.08
CA ALA A 581 -49.03 20.43 24.95
C ALA A 581 -48.72 18.94 25.09
N ILE A 582 -47.49 18.62 25.49
CA ILE A 582 -47.03 17.24 25.73
C ILE A 582 -47.80 16.63 26.91
N LEU A 583 -48.02 17.38 27.99
CA LEU A 583 -48.81 16.90 29.14
C LEU A 583 -50.25 16.53 28.73
N LEU A 584 -50.90 17.36 27.92
CA LEU A 584 -52.28 17.13 27.47
C LEU A 584 -52.41 16.02 26.42
N GLU A 585 -51.38 15.82 25.59
CA GLU A 585 -51.33 14.69 24.65
C GLU A 585 -51.23 13.36 25.41
N ASN A 586 -50.33 13.28 26.39
CA ASN A 586 -50.18 12.08 27.21
C ASN A 586 -51.37 11.87 28.17
N TRP A 587 -51.99 12.92 28.70
CA TRP A 587 -53.22 12.79 29.50
C TRP A 587 -54.34 12.15 28.66
N LYS A 588 -54.47 12.53 27.39
CA LYS A 588 -55.43 11.86 26.48
C LYS A 588 -55.10 10.39 26.29
N GLU A 589 -53.83 10.02 26.10
CA GLU A 589 -53.41 8.62 25.97
C GLU A 589 -53.74 7.81 27.23
N ILE A 590 -53.48 8.38 28.41
CA ILE A 590 -53.81 7.78 29.70
C ILE A 590 -55.34 7.59 29.84
N GLU A 591 -56.17 8.58 29.53
CA GLU A 591 -57.64 8.44 29.61
C GLU A 591 -58.22 7.46 28.58
N VAL A 592 -57.61 7.36 27.40
CA VAL A 592 -57.96 6.34 26.40
C VAL A 592 -57.72 4.93 26.94
N SER A 593 -56.66 4.74 27.73
CA SER A 593 -56.37 3.44 28.36
C SER A 593 -57.38 3.07 29.46
N PHE A 594 -57.92 4.06 30.18
CA PHE A 594 -58.89 3.84 31.26
C PHE A 594 -60.33 3.68 30.80
N GLY A 595 -60.66 4.14 29.58
CA GLY A 595 -61.93 3.91 28.90
C GLY A 595 -63.04 4.97 29.10
N ASP A 596 -62.76 6.15 29.66
CA ASP A 596 -63.79 7.15 29.96
C ASP A 596 -64.03 8.14 28.81
N GLN A 597 -65.03 7.85 27.98
CA GLN A 597 -65.37 8.62 26.77
C GLN A 597 -65.73 10.10 27.04
N LYS A 598 -66.35 10.41 28.18
CA LYS A 598 -66.75 11.78 28.54
C LYS A 598 -65.55 12.68 28.78
N GLU A 599 -64.51 12.15 29.43
CA GLU A 599 -63.31 12.92 29.76
C GLU A 599 -62.34 12.98 28.57
N ILE A 600 -62.29 11.93 27.74
CA ILE A 600 -61.58 11.97 26.45
C ILE A 600 -62.10 13.10 25.56
N GLU A 601 -63.42 13.31 25.52
CA GLU A 601 -64.01 14.44 24.79
C GLU A 601 -63.69 15.80 25.43
N ALA A 602 -63.64 15.88 26.75
CA ALA A 602 -63.24 17.10 27.46
C ALA A 602 -61.77 17.46 27.18
N ILE A 603 -60.87 16.47 27.16
CA ILE A 603 -59.43 16.68 26.87
C ILE A 603 -59.21 16.98 25.39
N LYS A 604 -59.94 16.33 24.47
CA LYS A 604 -59.91 16.68 23.03
C LYS A 604 -60.22 18.15 22.79
N LYS A 605 -61.12 18.75 23.57
CA LYS A 605 -61.44 20.19 23.49
C LYS A 605 -60.30 21.08 24.03
N LYS A 606 -59.46 20.57 24.92
CA LYS A 606 -58.32 21.28 25.51
C LYS A 606 -57.02 21.16 24.67
N GLN A 607 -56.94 20.25 23.70
CA GLN A 607 -55.70 20.03 22.93
C GLN A 607 -55.29 21.26 22.11
N PRO A 608 -53.98 21.59 22.04
CA PRO A 608 -53.48 22.71 21.27
C PRO A 608 -53.43 22.43 19.76
N GLN A 609 -53.46 23.48 18.96
CA GLN A 609 -53.19 23.41 17.52
C GLN A 609 -51.75 23.89 17.23
N ARG A 610 -50.99 23.07 16.49
CA ARG A 610 -49.62 23.38 16.03
C ARG A 610 -49.68 24.32 14.83
N ILE A 611 -49.04 25.49 14.92
CA ILE A 611 -48.94 26.47 13.83
C ILE A 611 -47.46 26.80 13.57
N ILE A 612 -47.10 26.95 12.30
CA ILE A 612 -45.74 27.35 11.90
C ILE A 612 -45.65 28.87 11.94
N LYS A 613 -44.73 29.40 12.75
CA LYS A 613 -44.36 30.82 12.77
C LYS A 613 -42.93 30.98 12.22
N LYS A 614 -42.69 32.10 11.53
CA LYS A 614 -41.38 32.42 10.96
C LYS A 614 -40.71 33.48 11.82
N ARG A 615 -39.47 33.25 12.26
CA ARG A 615 -38.62 34.28 12.86
C ARG A 615 -37.40 34.52 11.97
N LYS A 616 -36.94 35.76 11.90
CA LYS A 616 -35.67 36.07 11.24
C LYS A 616 -34.52 35.63 12.15
N ILE A 617 -33.55 34.92 11.61
CA ILE A 617 -32.31 34.58 12.33
C ILE A 617 -31.51 35.88 12.47
N ILE A 618 -30.94 36.13 13.63
CA ILE A 618 -29.99 37.22 13.84
C ILE A 618 -28.61 36.57 13.94
N SER A 619 -27.85 36.56 12.85
CA SER A 619 -26.42 36.26 12.88
C SER A 619 -25.64 37.56 12.89
N TYR A 620 -24.54 37.58 13.64
CA TYR A 620 -23.55 38.66 13.61
C TYR A 620 -22.38 38.19 12.76
N LEU A 621 -21.93 39.02 11.81
CA LEU A 621 -20.67 38.79 11.10
C LEU A 621 -19.49 38.95 12.07
N GLU A 622 -18.28 38.50 11.71
CA GLU A 622 -17.08 38.58 12.56
C GLU A 622 -16.72 40.01 13.01
N ASP A 623 -17.23 41.05 12.33
CA ASP A 623 -17.07 42.48 12.69
C ASP A 623 -18.19 43.01 13.64
N GLY A 624 -19.11 42.17 14.10
CA GLY A 624 -20.15 42.52 15.07
C GLY A 624 -21.37 43.27 14.52
N SER A 625 -21.46 43.51 13.20
CA SER A 625 -22.68 44.01 12.54
C SER A 625 -23.68 42.88 12.26
N LEU A 626 -24.98 43.19 12.39
CA LEU A 626 -26.09 42.28 12.09
C LEU A 626 -26.14 41.94 10.60
N ASP A 627 -26.17 40.65 10.29
CA ASP A 627 -26.27 40.13 8.92
C ASP A 627 -27.75 40.14 8.50
N GLU A 628 -28.14 41.09 7.63
CA GLU A 628 -29.55 41.27 7.23
C GLU A 628 -30.08 40.17 6.29
N ASP A 629 -29.19 39.37 5.69
CA ASP A 629 -29.50 38.27 4.75
C ASP A 629 -29.52 36.88 5.42
N ALA A 630 -29.49 36.83 6.74
CA ALA A 630 -29.70 35.59 7.47
C ALA A 630 -31.15 35.09 7.26
N GLY A 631 -31.27 33.89 6.68
CA GLY A 631 -32.56 33.28 6.32
C GLY A 631 -33.58 33.21 7.46
N GLN A 632 -34.84 32.97 7.10
CA GLN A 632 -35.94 32.82 8.07
C GLN A 632 -35.98 31.38 8.59
N GLU A 633 -35.99 31.21 9.91
CA GLU A 633 -36.26 29.92 10.56
C GLU A 633 -37.76 29.75 10.80
N GLU A 634 -38.33 28.66 10.29
CA GLU A 634 -39.68 28.22 10.61
C GLU A 634 -39.65 27.45 11.94
N TYR A 635 -40.36 27.91 12.96
CA TYR A 635 -40.54 27.20 14.24
C TYR A 635 -42.02 26.91 14.51
N TYR A 636 -42.31 25.83 15.21
CA TYR A 636 -43.67 25.45 15.60
C TYR A 636 -44.06 26.17 16.89
N ASP A 637 -45.25 26.77 16.93
CA ASP A 637 -45.85 27.37 18.12
C ASP A 637 -47.22 26.71 18.39
N TYR A 638 -47.59 26.60 19.66
CA TYR A 638 -48.79 25.89 20.11
C TYR A 638 -49.84 26.88 20.61
N ILE A 639 -51.03 26.83 20.03
CA ILE A 639 -52.15 27.67 20.46
C ILE A 639 -53.20 26.80 21.17
N PHE A 640 -53.41 27.07 22.45
CA PHE A 640 -54.47 26.43 23.25
C PHE A 640 -55.81 27.13 23.02
N PRO A 641 -56.90 26.40 22.75
CA PRO A 641 -58.24 26.98 22.55
C PRO A 641 -58.78 27.81 23.75
N GLY A 642 -58.18 27.70 24.93
CA GLY A 642 -58.56 28.45 26.13
C GLY A 642 -57.86 29.80 26.33
N ASP A 643 -56.85 30.14 25.53
CA ASP A 643 -56.10 31.39 25.70
C ASP A 643 -56.75 32.54 24.91
N LYS A 644 -56.98 33.68 25.56
CA LYS A 644 -57.80 34.80 25.03
C LYS A 644 -57.32 35.35 23.66
N ASN A 645 -56.03 35.22 23.34
CA ASN A 645 -55.44 35.71 22.07
C ASN A 645 -55.57 34.71 20.90
N ALA A 646 -55.98 33.46 21.15
CA ALA A 646 -56.11 32.41 20.14
C ALA A 646 -57.38 32.53 19.26
N ASN A 647 -58.47 33.02 19.85
CA ASN A 647 -59.81 32.94 19.24
C ASN A 647 -59.97 33.80 17.97
N GLY A 648 -59.17 34.85 17.81
CA GLY A 648 -59.18 35.68 16.60
C GLY A 648 -58.51 35.01 15.41
N ILE A 649 -57.39 34.33 15.63
CA ILE A 649 -56.60 33.66 14.58
C ILE A 649 -57.30 32.38 14.12
N LEU A 650 -57.90 31.62 15.05
CA LEU A 650 -58.62 30.38 14.74
C LEU A 650 -59.80 30.59 13.77
N LYS A 651 -60.59 31.65 13.99
CA LYS A 651 -61.74 31.99 13.11
C LYS A 651 -61.31 32.44 11.71
N MET A 652 -60.17 33.14 11.59
CA MET A 652 -59.62 33.45 10.27
C MET A 652 -59.13 32.20 9.54
N MET A 653 -58.53 31.26 10.27
CA MET A 653 -58.01 30.01 9.68
C MET A 653 -59.13 29.05 9.26
N GLU A 654 -60.23 28.97 10.01
CA GLU A 654 -61.42 28.20 9.61
C GLU A 654 -62.03 28.76 8.33
N ARG A 655 -62.14 30.08 8.21
CA ARG A 655 -62.58 30.74 6.97
C ARG A 655 -61.63 30.47 5.81
N ALA A 656 -60.32 30.49 6.04
CA ALA A 656 -59.32 30.19 5.01
C ALA A 656 -59.37 28.71 4.55
N LYS A 657 -59.63 27.76 5.46
CA LYS A 657 -59.82 26.34 5.12
C LYS A 657 -61.10 26.11 4.32
N MET A 658 -62.20 26.78 4.69
CA MET A 658 -63.46 26.71 3.95
C MET A 658 -63.27 27.27 2.53
N PHE A 659 -62.61 28.43 2.40
CA PHE A 659 -62.29 29.03 1.11
C PHE A 659 -61.40 28.13 0.23
N LYS A 660 -60.38 27.47 0.81
CA LYS A 660 -59.52 26.52 0.08
C LYS A 660 -60.29 25.27 -0.38
N LYS A 661 -61.23 24.77 0.44
CA LYS A 661 -62.13 23.67 0.06
C LYS A 661 -63.05 24.06 -1.09
N GLU A 662 -63.61 25.26 -1.04
CA GLU A 662 -64.45 25.81 -2.12
C GLU A 662 -63.67 25.95 -3.43
N LYS A 663 -62.44 26.46 -3.36
CA LYS A 663 -61.57 26.61 -4.53
C LYS A 663 -61.21 25.27 -5.18
N LEU A 664 -60.94 24.23 -4.37
CA LEU A 664 -60.68 22.87 -4.87
C LEU A 664 -61.91 22.23 -5.52
N LEU A 665 -63.11 22.59 -5.04
CA LEU A 665 -64.37 22.15 -5.63
C LEU A 665 -64.63 22.83 -6.98
N GLN A 666 -64.31 24.13 -7.07
CA GLN A 666 -64.34 24.88 -8.33
C GLN A 666 -63.35 24.33 -9.36
N GLU A 667 -62.11 24.05 -8.98
CA GLU A 667 -61.12 23.44 -9.88
C GLU A 667 -61.53 22.04 -10.35
N ARG A 668 -62.27 21.28 -9.52
CA ARG A 668 -62.85 19.99 -9.92
C ARG A 668 -63.96 20.17 -10.96
N GLN A 669 -64.86 21.13 -10.73
CA GLN A 669 -65.96 21.44 -11.64
C GLN A 669 -65.45 22.00 -12.98
N GLU A 670 -64.40 22.82 -12.98
CA GLU A 670 -63.75 23.32 -14.19
C GLU A 670 -63.08 22.19 -15.00
N LYS A 671 -62.46 21.22 -14.32
CA LYS A 671 -61.90 20.03 -14.99
C LYS A 671 -62.97 19.13 -15.59
N GLU A 672 -64.10 18.95 -14.91
CA GLU A 672 -65.26 18.20 -15.42
C GLU A 672 -65.90 18.91 -16.63
N GLN A 673 -66.00 20.24 -16.62
CA GLN A 673 -66.47 21.03 -17.78
C GLN A 673 -65.48 21.00 -18.95
N GLN A 674 -64.17 21.03 -18.70
CA GLN A 674 -63.16 20.88 -19.76
C GLN A 674 -63.14 19.47 -20.37
N GLN A 675 -63.51 18.44 -19.62
CA GLN A 675 -63.70 17.08 -20.15
C GLN A 675 -64.97 16.98 -21.02
N GLN A 676 -66.08 17.58 -20.59
CA GLN A 676 -67.33 17.58 -21.37
C GLN A 676 -67.21 18.36 -22.70
N ASN A 677 -66.46 19.46 -22.73
CA ASN A 677 -66.25 20.22 -23.96
C ASN A 677 -65.31 19.51 -24.96
N LYS A 678 -64.46 18.58 -24.51
CA LYS A 678 -63.60 17.76 -25.40
C LYS A 678 -64.32 16.55 -25.99
N GLU A 679 -65.50 16.20 -25.49
CA GLU A 679 -66.32 15.10 -26.02
C GLU A 679 -67.36 15.60 -27.05
N GLN A 680 -67.45 16.91 -27.30
CA GLN A 680 -68.38 17.53 -28.25
C GLN A 680 -67.71 18.19 -29.48
N GLU A 681 -66.39 18.10 -29.61
CA GLU A 681 -65.61 18.37 -30.84
C GLU A 681 -65.07 17.05 -31.41
#